data_AF-A0AB73K271-F1
#
_entry.id   AF-A0AB73K271-F1
#
_cell.length_a   1.000
_cell.length_b   1.000
_cell.length_c   1.000
_cell.angle_alpha   90.00
_cell.angle_beta   90.00
_cell.angle_gamma   90.00
#
_symmetry.space_group_name_H-M   'P 1'
#
loop_
_entity.id
_entity.type
_entity.pdbx_description
1 polymer ?
#
loop_
_entity_poly.entity_id
_entity_poly.type
_entity_poly.pdbx_seq_one_letter_code
_entity_poly.pdbx_strand_id
1 'polypeptide(L)'
;MSALYLQSSIEYVKGIGTEKANLLKKQLNIHSCEDLLNYFPFRYVDKSKIYKVNQLGSSSAEIQLRGKIISLKETTLNKKSRLTGIFEDSTGKLELIWFNVTNWLVKSIPLHEEVLIFGKVNAFNGKLTLAHPEIEKMNDAKLAPIVLEPIYSNSEKLQKRGINQRFFKKSIREILVAIDDQIEENLSQEILVNYILISRKKAYQQIHFPNSYVDLQQAEYRLKFEEMFFFQLGFGLQKIHRQRINLGNPFSNVGHHFNEFYNFHLPFQLTNAQKKVIKEIRKDLSRNIQMNRLLQGDVGSGKTMVALLSMLLAIDNGFQACMIAPTEILAVQHYKSICELVDEMNISVHLLTGSTSTSERKLIHQELLSGKINILVGTHALLEEKVQFKNLGLAIIDEQHRFGVEQRSRLWGKNSIPPHILVMTATPIPRTLAMSYYSDLDVSIIDELPSGRKEIKTYHRTDSNRLSVFGFLKNEIKKGRQVYIVYPLIEESESLDYKDLMDGYESIVRDFPMPDYQISIVHGKMKAADKEYEMQRFVNNQTQIMIATTVIEVGVNVPNASVMVIESAEKFGLSQLHQLRGRVGRGAEQSYCILMTKSELSNDAQKRIKTMCETNDGFRISEVDLELRGPGNILGTQQSGTIDFKKTDLIHDKVIVSLSKSCVDHLLQDDPDLTKEKNQAIRKFFLKYHKNKIKWSKIS
;
A
#
# COMPACT_ATOMS: atom_id res chain seq x y z
N MET A 1 36.30 -30.13 -12.16
CA MET A 1 34.94 -29.54 -12.18
C MET A 1 35.08 -28.10 -11.74
N SER A 2 34.68 -27.14 -12.57
CA SER A 2 34.72 -25.72 -12.20
C SER A 2 33.97 -25.49 -10.89
N ALA A 3 34.59 -24.82 -9.92
CA ALA A 3 33.89 -24.42 -8.70
C ALA A 3 32.68 -23.57 -9.08
N LEU A 4 31.50 -23.99 -8.61
CA LEU A 4 30.26 -23.23 -8.78
C LEU A 4 30.28 -22.08 -7.77
N TYR A 5 29.90 -20.89 -8.21
CA TYR A 5 29.78 -19.69 -7.37
C TYR A 5 28.35 -19.19 -7.37
N LEU A 6 27.96 -18.40 -6.36
CA LEU A 6 26.62 -17.79 -6.26
C LEU A 6 26.21 -17.07 -7.56
N GLN A 7 27.15 -16.39 -8.20
CA GLN A 7 26.94 -15.61 -9.43
C GLN A 7 27.15 -16.43 -10.72
N SER A 8 27.47 -17.72 -10.61
CA SER A 8 27.60 -18.58 -11.79
C SER A 8 26.27 -18.68 -12.52
N SER A 9 26.31 -18.58 -13.86
CA SER A 9 25.16 -18.79 -14.73
C SER A 9 24.51 -20.15 -14.43
N ILE A 10 23.18 -20.17 -14.43
CA ILE A 10 22.39 -21.36 -14.12
C ILE A 10 22.64 -22.53 -15.10
N GLU A 11 23.25 -22.25 -16.25
CA GLU A 11 23.65 -23.22 -17.28
C GLU A 11 24.75 -24.18 -16.81
N TYR A 12 25.60 -23.74 -15.87
CA TYR A 12 26.69 -24.56 -15.34
C TYR A 12 26.26 -25.50 -14.21
N VAL A 13 25.03 -25.38 -13.73
CA VAL A 13 24.46 -26.33 -12.76
C VAL A 13 24.17 -27.65 -13.46
N LYS A 14 24.67 -28.73 -12.88
CA LYS A 14 24.53 -30.08 -13.41
C LYS A 14 23.05 -30.43 -13.61
N GLY A 15 22.68 -30.89 -14.81
CA GLY A 15 21.31 -31.32 -15.12
C GLY A 15 20.34 -30.22 -15.60
N ILE A 16 20.77 -28.94 -15.62
CA ILE A 16 19.99 -27.84 -16.22
C ILE A 16 20.28 -27.75 -17.73
N GLY A 17 21.54 -27.50 -18.11
CA GLY A 17 21.92 -27.30 -19.50
C GLY A 17 21.33 -26.02 -20.13
N THR A 18 21.73 -25.70 -21.36
CA THR A 18 21.41 -24.42 -22.03
C THR A 18 19.92 -24.23 -22.31
N GLU A 19 19.21 -25.29 -22.74
CA GLU A 19 17.79 -25.19 -23.07
C GLU A 19 16.90 -24.90 -21.84
N LYS A 20 17.11 -25.61 -20.72
CA LYS A 20 16.33 -25.38 -19.51
C LYS A 20 16.71 -24.06 -18.85
N ALA A 21 17.98 -23.67 -18.90
CA ALA A 21 18.42 -22.37 -18.41
C ALA A 21 17.72 -21.23 -19.15
N ASN A 22 17.64 -21.28 -20.48
CA ASN A 22 16.92 -20.28 -21.27
C ASN A 22 15.43 -20.18 -20.90
N LEU A 23 14.79 -21.31 -20.54
CA LEU A 23 13.41 -21.31 -20.06
C LEU A 23 13.27 -20.69 -18.66
N LEU A 24 14.17 -21.01 -17.74
CA LEU A 24 14.21 -20.42 -16.39
C LEU A 24 14.42 -18.89 -16.46
N LYS A 25 15.34 -18.43 -17.32
CA LYS A 25 15.59 -17.01 -17.59
C LYS A 25 14.34 -16.31 -18.15
N LYS A 26 13.69 -16.89 -19.16
CA LYS A 26 12.52 -16.26 -19.82
C LYS A 26 11.23 -16.30 -19.01
N GLN A 27 10.99 -17.36 -18.24
CA GLN A 27 9.72 -17.56 -17.53
C GLN A 27 9.75 -17.10 -16.08
N LEU A 28 10.90 -17.26 -15.40
CA LEU A 28 11.03 -17.01 -13.97
C LEU A 28 12.08 -15.94 -13.66
N ASN A 29 12.74 -15.36 -14.67
CA ASN A 29 13.82 -14.39 -14.52
C ASN A 29 15.00 -14.90 -13.67
N ILE A 30 15.28 -16.20 -13.72
CA ILE A 30 16.36 -16.86 -12.97
C ILE A 30 17.59 -16.98 -13.88
N HIS A 31 18.67 -16.24 -13.58
CA HIS A 31 19.88 -16.21 -14.40
C HIS A 31 21.07 -16.90 -13.73
N SER A 32 21.15 -16.81 -12.40
CA SER A 32 22.26 -17.29 -11.58
C SER A 32 21.85 -18.37 -10.57
N CYS A 33 22.85 -19.00 -9.94
CA CYS A 33 22.62 -19.93 -8.83
C CYS A 33 21.95 -19.25 -7.63
N GLU A 34 22.35 -18.00 -7.35
CA GLU A 34 21.74 -17.17 -6.30
C GLU A 34 20.27 -16.84 -6.61
N ASP A 35 19.91 -16.61 -7.88
CA ASP A 35 18.51 -16.39 -8.25
C ASP A 35 17.66 -17.64 -7.97
N LEU A 36 18.19 -18.83 -8.25
CA LEU A 36 17.49 -20.09 -7.99
C LEU A 36 17.37 -20.40 -6.49
N LEU A 37 18.38 -20.07 -5.68
CA LEU A 37 18.29 -20.15 -4.21
C LEU A 37 17.32 -19.12 -3.62
N ASN A 38 17.08 -18.02 -4.31
CA ASN A 38 16.10 -17.02 -3.91
C ASN A 38 14.70 -17.30 -4.48
N TYR A 39 14.53 -18.41 -5.20
CA TYR A 39 13.24 -18.89 -5.68
C TYR A 39 12.59 -19.77 -4.62
N PHE A 40 11.90 -19.13 -3.68
CA PHE A 40 11.38 -19.81 -2.49
C PHE A 40 10.14 -20.67 -2.76
N PRO A 41 9.91 -21.72 -1.95
CA PRO A 41 8.68 -22.48 -1.99
C PRO A 41 7.44 -21.63 -1.65
N PHE A 42 6.45 -21.80 -2.52
CA PHE A 42 5.01 -21.72 -2.30
C PHE A 42 4.35 -22.10 -0.99
N ARG A 43 4.56 -23.38 -0.68
CA ARG A 43 3.79 -24.21 0.23
C ARG A 43 4.70 -25.37 0.63
N TYR A 44 4.53 -25.86 1.83
CA TYR A 44 5.19 -27.08 2.30
C TYR A 44 4.13 -28.14 2.56
N VAL A 45 4.42 -29.35 2.15
CA VAL A 45 3.54 -30.50 2.36
C VAL A 45 4.14 -31.39 3.43
N ASP A 46 3.37 -31.66 4.48
CA ASP A 46 3.77 -32.59 5.52
C ASP A 46 3.66 -34.04 5.01
N LYS A 47 4.82 -34.67 4.80
CA LYS A 47 4.96 -36.08 4.42
C LYS A 47 5.42 -36.96 5.59
N SER A 48 5.47 -36.41 6.81
CA SER A 48 5.93 -37.14 8.00
C SER A 48 4.90 -38.15 8.51
N LYS A 49 3.60 -37.85 8.36
CA LYS A 49 2.52 -38.69 8.87
C LYS A 49 2.09 -39.70 7.81
N ILE A 50 2.35 -40.98 8.10
CA ILE A 50 1.80 -42.10 7.34
C ILE A 50 0.46 -42.48 7.99
N TYR A 51 -0.62 -42.28 7.24
CA TYR A 51 -1.96 -42.68 7.64
C TYR A 51 -2.22 -44.13 7.25
N LYS A 52 -3.20 -44.74 7.91
CA LYS A 52 -3.78 -46.03 7.50
C LYS A 52 -5.09 -45.79 6.74
N VAL A 53 -5.46 -46.71 5.85
CA VAL A 53 -6.68 -46.60 5.02
C VAL A 53 -7.94 -46.47 5.88
N ASN A 54 -7.99 -47.10 7.06
CA ASN A 54 -9.13 -46.99 7.97
C ASN A 54 -9.21 -45.66 8.76
N GLN A 55 -8.17 -44.83 8.73
CA GLN A 55 -8.13 -43.51 9.38
C GLN A 55 -8.60 -42.39 8.45
N LEU A 56 -8.99 -42.73 7.23
CA LEU A 56 -9.35 -41.76 6.21
C LEU A 56 -10.79 -41.29 6.38
N GLY A 57 -10.97 -40.01 6.69
CA GLY A 57 -12.27 -39.36 6.67
C GLY A 57 -12.65 -38.83 5.28
N SER A 58 -13.88 -38.33 5.13
CA SER A 58 -14.35 -37.65 3.90
C SER A 58 -13.72 -36.28 3.65
N SER A 59 -12.64 -35.92 4.37
CA SER A 59 -11.96 -34.64 4.23
C SER A 59 -11.07 -34.62 2.99
N SER A 60 -11.02 -33.49 2.30
CA SER A 60 -10.21 -33.27 1.11
C SER A 60 -8.73 -32.96 1.43
N ALA A 61 -8.12 -33.75 2.31
CA ALA A 61 -6.73 -33.58 2.75
C ALA A 61 -5.76 -34.36 1.85
N GLU A 62 -4.54 -33.84 1.71
CA GLU A 62 -3.42 -34.58 1.13
C GLU A 62 -2.80 -35.48 2.20
N ILE A 63 -2.61 -36.77 1.90
CA ILE A 63 -2.13 -37.77 2.86
C ILE A 63 -1.06 -38.66 2.24
N GLN A 64 -0.24 -39.27 3.09
CA GLN A 64 0.68 -40.32 2.73
C GLN A 64 0.22 -41.66 3.29
N LEU A 65 0.21 -42.71 2.46
CA LEU A 65 -0.15 -44.07 2.84
C LEU A 65 0.98 -45.04 2.48
N ARG A 66 1.13 -46.10 3.27
CA ARG A 66 2.09 -47.19 3.02
C ARG A 66 1.34 -48.49 2.77
N GLY A 67 1.64 -49.16 1.67
CA GLY A 67 0.94 -50.38 1.27
C GLY A 67 1.40 -50.90 -0.08
N LYS A 68 0.58 -51.73 -0.72
CA LYS A 68 0.88 -52.38 -1.99
C LYS A 68 -0.21 -52.07 -3.02
N ILE A 69 0.19 -51.90 -4.28
CA ILE A 69 -0.77 -51.82 -5.39
C ILE A 69 -1.01 -53.24 -5.90
N ILE A 70 -2.21 -53.76 -5.70
CA ILE A 70 -2.57 -55.17 -6.01
C ILE A 70 -2.93 -55.34 -7.48
N SER A 71 -3.68 -54.40 -8.04
CA SER A 71 -4.27 -54.55 -9.36
C SER A 71 -4.33 -53.23 -10.10
N LEU A 72 -4.20 -53.29 -11.42
CA LEU A 72 -4.43 -52.18 -12.34
C LEU A 72 -5.45 -52.64 -13.40
N LYS A 73 -6.45 -51.82 -13.65
CA LYS A 73 -7.48 -52.03 -14.67
C LYS A 73 -7.61 -50.77 -15.51
N GLU A 74 -7.34 -50.91 -16.81
CA GLU A 74 -7.56 -49.85 -17.78
C GLU A 74 -9.00 -49.90 -18.29
N THR A 75 -9.65 -48.74 -18.39
CA THR A 75 -10.99 -48.60 -18.93
C THR A 75 -11.00 -47.44 -19.91
N THR A 76 -11.46 -47.68 -21.14
CA THR A 76 -11.58 -46.69 -22.19
C THR A 76 -13.04 -46.29 -22.35
N LEU A 77 -13.34 -45.00 -22.16
CA LEU A 77 -14.69 -44.43 -22.31
C LEU A 77 -14.59 -43.16 -23.15
N ASN A 78 -15.30 -43.09 -24.28
CA ASN A 78 -15.40 -41.92 -25.16
C ASN A 78 -14.06 -41.22 -25.48
N LYS A 79 -13.09 -41.97 -26.04
CA LYS A 79 -11.74 -41.49 -26.42
C LYS A 79 -10.85 -40.98 -25.27
N LYS A 80 -11.25 -41.14 -24.01
CA LYS A 80 -10.42 -40.86 -22.83
C LYS A 80 -10.09 -42.17 -22.11
N SER A 81 -8.80 -42.47 -21.94
CA SER A 81 -8.31 -43.61 -21.18
C SER A 81 -8.26 -43.27 -19.68
N ARG A 82 -8.78 -44.16 -18.84
CA ARG A 82 -8.71 -44.10 -17.38
C ARG A 82 -8.07 -45.38 -16.85
N LEU A 83 -7.05 -45.23 -16.01
CA LEU A 83 -6.45 -46.35 -15.28
C LEU A 83 -6.97 -46.32 -13.85
N THR A 84 -7.46 -47.45 -13.38
CA THR A 84 -7.90 -47.64 -11.98
C THR A 84 -7.00 -48.66 -11.32
N GLY A 85 -6.50 -48.34 -10.13
CA GLY A 85 -5.66 -49.22 -9.32
C GLY A 85 -6.28 -49.50 -7.97
N ILE A 86 -6.00 -50.66 -7.39
CA ILE A 86 -6.37 -50.96 -6.00
C ILE A 86 -5.11 -50.95 -5.16
N PHE A 87 -5.06 -50.03 -4.20
CA PHE A 87 -4.06 -49.98 -3.15
C PHE A 87 -4.60 -50.68 -1.90
N GLU A 88 -3.76 -51.44 -1.23
CA GLU A 88 -4.09 -52.15 0.01
C GLU A 88 -3.01 -51.97 1.05
N ASP A 89 -3.45 -51.67 2.27
CA ASP A 89 -2.63 -51.70 3.47
C ASP A 89 -3.16 -52.75 4.46
N SER A 90 -2.57 -52.82 5.65
CA SER A 90 -3.00 -53.75 6.71
C SER A 90 -4.44 -53.54 7.23
N THR A 91 -5.13 -52.47 6.81
CA THR A 91 -6.42 -52.05 7.38
C THR A 91 -7.54 -51.90 6.36
N GLY A 92 -7.24 -51.79 5.07
CA GLY A 92 -8.28 -51.65 4.04
C GLY A 92 -7.74 -51.45 2.63
N LYS A 93 -8.69 -51.22 1.71
CA LYS A 93 -8.44 -51.00 0.28
C LYS A 93 -8.85 -49.58 -0.13
N LEU A 94 -8.06 -48.98 -1.01
CA LEU A 94 -8.28 -47.64 -1.57
C LEU A 94 -8.18 -47.68 -3.09
N GLU A 95 -9.08 -47.01 -3.78
CA GLU A 95 -9.07 -46.93 -5.25
C GLU A 95 -8.19 -45.76 -5.73
N LEU A 96 -7.23 -46.04 -6.59
CA LEU A 96 -6.35 -45.08 -7.24
C LEU A 96 -6.84 -44.82 -8.67
N ILE A 97 -6.84 -43.56 -9.13
CA ILE A 97 -7.35 -43.20 -10.44
C ILE A 97 -6.32 -42.34 -11.19
N TRP A 98 -6.01 -42.69 -12.43
CA TRP A 98 -5.24 -41.84 -13.35
C TRP A 98 -6.05 -41.55 -14.61
N PHE A 99 -6.12 -40.28 -14.99
CA PHE A 99 -6.68 -39.83 -16.26
C PHE A 99 -5.57 -39.61 -17.30
N ASN A 100 -5.88 -39.66 -18.60
CA ASN A 100 -4.91 -39.48 -19.68
C ASN A 100 -3.71 -40.44 -19.59
N VAL A 101 -4.01 -41.74 -19.54
CA VAL A 101 -3.03 -42.82 -19.33
C VAL A 101 -2.04 -42.87 -20.50
N THR A 102 -0.75 -42.92 -20.18
CA THR A 102 0.32 -43.17 -21.15
C THR A 102 0.94 -44.56 -20.89
N ASN A 103 1.44 -45.22 -21.94
CA ASN A 103 2.10 -46.54 -21.81
C ASN A 103 3.27 -46.54 -20.82
N TRP A 104 3.93 -45.39 -20.64
CA TRP A 104 4.99 -45.23 -19.65
C TRP A 104 4.47 -45.25 -18.20
N LEU A 105 3.31 -44.63 -17.94
CA LEU A 105 2.70 -44.60 -16.61
C LEU A 105 2.29 -46.01 -16.14
N VAL A 106 1.73 -46.82 -17.04
CA VAL A 106 1.35 -48.21 -16.71
C VAL A 106 2.58 -49.04 -16.33
N LYS A 107 3.70 -48.84 -17.03
CA LYS A 107 4.97 -49.54 -16.77
C LYS A 107 5.71 -49.05 -15.52
N SER A 108 5.48 -47.82 -15.08
CA SER A 108 6.19 -47.23 -13.94
C SER A 108 5.57 -47.57 -12.58
N ILE A 109 4.32 -48.06 -12.56
CA ILE A 109 3.62 -48.46 -11.34
C ILE A 109 4.07 -49.88 -10.94
N PRO A 110 4.71 -50.06 -9.77
CA PRO A 110 5.13 -51.37 -9.33
C PRO A 110 3.94 -52.14 -8.72
N LEU A 111 3.65 -53.30 -9.28
CA LEU A 111 2.62 -54.21 -8.78
C LEU A 111 3.20 -55.08 -7.65
N HIS A 112 2.43 -55.27 -6.58
CA HIS A 112 2.75 -56.12 -5.43
C HIS A 112 4.04 -55.75 -4.63
N GLU A 113 4.72 -54.66 -4.98
CA GLU A 113 5.81 -54.08 -4.19
C GLU A 113 5.25 -53.15 -3.10
N GLU A 114 5.96 -53.02 -1.97
CA GLU A 114 5.65 -51.97 -0.99
C GLU A 114 6.01 -50.60 -1.54
N VAL A 115 5.04 -49.70 -1.50
CA VAL A 115 5.16 -48.32 -1.96
C VAL A 115 4.58 -47.34 -0.97
N LEU A 116 5.11 -46.12 -1.00
CA LEU A 116 4.46 -44.96 -0.44
C LEU A 116 3.65 -44.27 -1.53
N ILE A 117 2.37 -44.04 -1.25
CA ILE A 117 1.51 -43.24 -2.13
C ILE A 117 1.15 -41.93 -1.42
N PHE A 118 1.19 -40.84 -2.17
CA PHE A 118 0.83 -39.51 -1.67
C PHE A 118 -0.17 -38.83 -2.60
N GLY A 119 -1.20 -38.22 -2.02
CA GLY A 119 -2.12 -37.38 -2.78
C GLY A 119 -3.41 -37.05 -2.03
N LYS A 120 -4.31 -36.37 -2.74
CA LYS A 120 -5.57 -35.87 -2.18
C LYS A 120 -6.65 -36.95 -2.20
N VAL A 121 -7.24 -37.22 -1.05
CA VAL A 121 -8.40 -38.12 -0.94
C VAL A 121 -9.66 -37.40 -1.38
N ASN A 122 -10.40 -38.04 -2.28
CA ASN A 122 -11.73 -37.61 -2.72
C ASN A 122 -12.75 -38.68 -2.35
N ALA A 123 -13.85 -38.26 -1.73
CA ALA A 123 -14.99 -39.13 -1.48
C ALA A 123 -16.03 -38.97 -2.60
N PHE A 124 -16.35 -40.05 -3.30
CA PHE A 124 -17.40 -40.06 -4.33
C PHE A 124 -18.26 -41.32 -4.18
N ASN A 125 -19.58 -41.17 -4.06
CA ASN A 125 -20.54 -42.26 -3.84
C ASN A 125 -20.15 -43.22 -2.69
N GLY A 126 -19.67 -42.68 -1.57
CA GLY A 126 -19.27 -43.48 -0.40
C GLY A 126 -17.95 -44.25 -0.56
N LYS A 127 -17.26 -44.12 -1.70
CA LYS A 127 -15.92 -44.69 -1.91
C LYS A 127 -14.85 -43.61 -1.82
N LEU A 128 -13.78 -43.92 -1.10
CA LEU A 128 -12.58 -43.09 -1.05
C LEU A 128 -11.72 -43.42 -2.26
N THR A 129 -11.31 -42.36 -2.96
CA THR A 129 -10.50 -42.46 -4.18
C THR A 129 -9.34 -41.48 -4.09
N LEU A 130 -8.23 -41.81 -4.75
CA LEU A 130 -7.07 -40.95 -4.82
C LEU A 130 -6.68 -40.77 -6.29
N ALA A 131 -6.85 -39.55 -6.81
CA ALA A 131 -6.58 -39.23 -8.20
C ALA A 131 -5.11 -38.80 -8.37
N HIS A 132 -4.43 -39.37 -9.34
CA HIS A 132 -3.02 -39.11 -9.67
C HIS A 132 -2.07 -39.15 -8.46
N PRO A 133 -2.02 -40.25 -7.68
CA PRO A 133 -1.06 -40.37 -6.58
C PRO A 133 0.38 -40.26 -7.09
N GLU A 134 1.21 -39.57 -6.31
CA GLU A 134 2.66 -39.75 -6.38
C GLU A 134 3.01 -41.11 -5.77
N ILE A 135 3.76 -41.93 -6.52
CA ILE A 135 4.23 -43.24 -6.05
C ILE A 135 5.74 -43.17 -5.86
N GLU A 136 6.20 -43.52 -4.65
CA GLU A 136 7.60 -43.67 -4.31
C GLU A 136 7.91 -45.12 -3.88
N LYS A 137 8.97 -45.68 -4.47
CA LYS A 137 9.46 -47.02 -4.11
C LYS A 137 10.24 -46.94 -2.80
N MET A 138 10.06 -47.93 -1.93
CA MET A 138 10.77 -47.99 -0.64
C MET A 138 12.30 -48.02 -0.79
N ASN A 139 12.84 -48.56 -1.89
CA ASN A 139 14.29 -48.61 -2.13
C ASN A 139 14.90 -47.23 -2.48
N ASP A 140 14.11 -46.29 -2.99
CA ASP A 140 14.56 -44.91 -3.30
C ASP A 140 14.34 -43.96 -2.11
N ALA A 141 13.54 -44.37 -1.12
CA ALA A 141 13.30 -43.65 0.11
C ALA A 141 14.51 -43.74 1.04
N LYS A 142 15.60 -43.03 0.72
CA LYS A 142 16.73 -42.84 1.63
C LYS A 142 16.24 -42.17 2.92
N LEU A 143 16.05 -42.96 3.97
CA LEU A 143 16.25 -42.82 5.44
C LEU A 143 16.23 -41.45 6.16
N ALA A 144 16.02 -40.32 5.50
CA ALA A 144 15.70 -39.05 6.15
C ALA A 144 14.21 -38.82 5.93
N PRO A 145 13.36 -38.84 6.97
CA PRO A 145 11.99 -38.39 6.84
C PRO A 145 12.06 -36.90 6.48
N ILE A 146 11.83 -36.56 5.20
CA ILE A 146 11.55 -35.18 4.83
C ILE A 146 10.22 -34.87 5.49
N VAL A 147 10.28 -34.19 6.64
CA VAL A 147 9.09 -33.86 7.43
C VAL A 147 8.20 -32.94 6.62
N LEU A 148 8.80 -31.98 5.91
CA LEU A 148 8.12 -30.96 5.12
C LEU A 148 8.71 -30.86 3.72
N GLU A 149 7.92 -31.20 2.73
CA GLU A 149 8.34 -31.18 1.33
C GLU A 149 8.02 -29.83 0.67
N PRO A 150 9.02 -29.13 0.09
CA PRO A 150 8.82 -27.85 -0.56
C PRO A 150 8.09 -28.00 -1.90
N ILE A 151 7.14 -27.09 -2.16
CA ILE A 151 6.50 -26.93 -3.47
C ILE A 151 6.83 -25.58 -4.06
N TYR A 152 7.42 -25.60 -5.25
CA TYR A 152 7.82 -24.41 -6.00
C TYR A 152 6.75 -24.05 -7.03
N SER A 153 6.60 -22.75 -7.31
CA SER A 153 5.69 -22.32 -8.38
C SER A 153 6.22 -22.85 -9.72
N ASN A 154 5.35 -23.40 -10.56
CA ASN A 154 5.72 -23.79 -11.91
C ASN A 154 4.55 -23.62 -12.87
N SER A 155 4.86 -23.27 -14.13
CA SER A 155 3.86 -23.17 -15.19
C SER A 155 3.76 -24.48 -15.95
N GLU A 156 2.61 -24.75 -16.58
CA GLU A 156 2.43 -25.94 -17.42
C GLU A 156 3.48 -26.05 -18.53
N LYS A 157 3.94 -24.90 -19.06
CA LYS A 157 5.02 -24.83 -20.05
C LYS A 157 6.34 -25.37 -19.52
N LEU A 158 6.68 -25.07 -18.26
CA LEU A 158 7.89 -25.57 -17.60
C LEU A 158 7.78 -27.08 -17.34
N GLN A 159 6.62 -27.55 -16.87
CA GLN A 159 6.40 -28.96 -16.60
C GLN A 159 6.55 -29.83 -17.86
N LYS A 160 5.98 -29.41 -18.99
CA LYS A 160 6.10 -30.11 -20.29
C LYS A 160 7.55 -30.25 -20.78
N ARG A 161 8.44 -29.34 -20.36
CA ARG A 161 9.87 -29.31 -20.71
C ARG A 161 10.75 -30.02 -19.66
N GLY A 162 10.15 -30.75 -18.72
CA GLY A 162 10.87 -31.50 -17.68
C GLY A 162 11.36 -30.66 -16.50
N ILE A 163 10.88 -29.42 -16.34
CA ILE A 163 11.12 -28.57 -15.17
C ILE A 163 9.94 -28.76 -14.20
N ASN A 164 10.02 -29.84 -13.42
CA ASN A 164 9.01 -30.24 -12.43
C ASN A 164 9.54 -30.05 -10.99
N GLN A 165 8.75 -30.42 -9.98
CA GLN A 165 9.16 -30.30 -8.58
C GLN A 165 10.45 -31.08 -8.26
N ARG A 166 10.63 -32.26 -8.87
CA ARG A 166 11.86 -33.06 -8.71
C ARG A 166 13.08 -32.34 -9.27
N PHE A 167 12.94 -31.66 -10.40
CA PHE A 167 14.00 -30.82 -10.98
C PHE A 167 14.41 -29.71 -10.02
N PHE A 168 13.47 -28.91 -9.50
CA PHE A 168 13.80 -27.84 -8.55
C PHE A 168 14.52 -28.37 -7.31
N LYS A 169 13.96 -29.42 -6.68
CA LYS A 169 14.56 -30.03 -5.48
C LYS A 169 15.97 -30.53 -5.74
N LYS A 170 16.21 -31.22 -6.86
CA LYS A 170 17.53 -31.73 -7.22
C LYS A 170 18.52 -30.60 -7.47
N SER A 171 18.16 -29.63 -8.32
CA SER A 171 19.03 -28.51 -8.67
C SER A 171 19.38 -27.67 -7.44
N ILE A 172 18.41 -27.37 -6.58
CA ILE A 172 18.64 -26.58 -5.36
C ILE A 172 19.52 -27.34 -4.36
N ARG A 173 19.33 -28.66 -4.18
CA ARG A 173 20.24 -29.48 -3.33
C ARG A 173 21.66 -29.46 -3.85
N GLU A 174 21.84 -29.63 -5.15
CA GLU A 174 23.17 -29.61 -5.77
C GLU A 174 23.85 -28.25 -5.57
N ILE A 175 23.11 -27.15 -5.70
CA ILE A 175 23.62 -25.80 -5.45
C ILE A 175 23.96 -25.59 -3.98
N LEU A 176 23.08 -25.97 -3.05
CA LEU A 176 23.31 -25.82 -1.61
C LEU A 176 24.58 -26.56 -1.17
N VAL A 177 24.80 -27.78 -1.67
CA VAL A 177 26.01 -28.56 -1.35
C VAL A 177 27.26 -27.94 -1.99
N ALA A 178 27.18 -27.45 -3.23
CA ALA A 178 28.33 -26.92 -3.95
C ALA A 178 28.80 -25.55 -3.42
N ILE A 179 27.90 -24.77 -2.82
CA ILE A 179 28.12 -23.36 -2.45
C ILE A 179 28.05 -23.17 -0.92
N ASP A 180 27.95 -24.26 -0.16
CA ASP A 180 27.72 -24.26 1.30
C ASP A 180 28.73 -23.39 2.08
N ASP A 181 29.98 -23.37 1.65
CA ASP A 181 31.07 -22.60 2.29
C ASP A 181 31.23 -21.17 1.75
N GLN A 182 30.46 -20.80 0.72
CA GLN A 182 30.50 -19.46 0.11
C GLN A 182 29.35 -18.56 0.59
N ILE A 183 28.40 -19.10 1.35
CA ILE A 183 27.30 -18.31 1.93
C ILE A 183 27.83 -17.55 3.14
N GLU A 184 28.42 -16.39 2.88
CA GLU A 184 28.86 -15.46 3.92
C GLU A 184 27.67 -14.84 4.67
N GLU A 185 27.87 -14.64 5.97
CA GLU A 185 26.94 -13.91 6.83
C GLU A 185 26.93 -12.42 6.45
N ASN A 186 25.76 -11.80 6.46
CA ASN A 186 25.56 -10.41 6.03
C ASN A 186 25.08 -9.47 7.15
N LEU A 187 24.72 -10.01 8.31
CA LEU A 187 24.40 -9.24 9.51
C LEU A 187 25.54 -9.35 10.55
N SER A 188 25.61 -8.40 11.49
CA SER A 188 26.57 -8.47 12.59
C SER A 188 26.14 -9.51 13.63
N GLN A 189 27.10 -10.08 14.37
CA GLN A 189 26.80 -11.04 15.45
C GLN A 189 25.87 -10.46 16.52
N GLU A 190 26.02 -9.17 16.80
CA GLU A 190 25.14 -8.43 17.72
C GLU A 190 23.67 -8.46 17.26
N ILE A 191 23.42 -8.20 15.97
CA ILE A 191 22.06 -8.25 15.41
C ILE A 191 21.53 -9.69 15.44
N LEU A 192 22.37 -10.69 15.14
CA LEU A 192 21.95 -12.08 15.16
C LEU A 192 21.47 -12.52 16.55
N VAL A 193 22.21 -12.15 17.60
CA VAL A 193 21.87 -12.49 18.99
C VAL A 193 20.64 -11.71 19.46
N ASN A 194 20.62 -10.39 19.27
CA ASN A 194 19.56 -9.52 19.79
C ASN A 194 18.18 -9.82 19.18
N TYR A 195 18.14 -10.24 17.91
CA TYR A 195 16.90 -10.54 17.20
C TYR A 195 16.64 -12.04 17.03
N ILE A 196 17.45 -12.91 17.68
CA ILE A 196 17.31 -14.37 17.68
C ILE A 196 17.25 -14.94 16.25
N LEU A 197 18.19 -14.51 15.43
CA LEU A 197 18.28 -14.82 14.02
C LEU A 197 19.24 -15.99 13.79
N ILE A 198 18.80 -17.00 13.04
CA ILE A 198 19.68 -18.08 12.59
C ILE A 198 20.68 -17.57 11.55
N SER A 199 21.79 -18.29 11.35
CA SER A 199 22.77 -17.93 10.32
C SER A 199 22.14 -17.96 8.92
N ARG A 200 22.65 -17.10 8.02
CA ARG A 200 22.16 -17.02 6.65
C ARG A 200 22.23 -18.37 5.90
N LYS A 201 23.31 -19.11 6.13
CA LYS A 201 23.51 -20.48 5.63
C LYS A 201 22.39 -21.42 6.09
N LYS A 202 22.11 -21.45 7.40
CA LYS A 202 21.03 -22.29 7.95
C LYS A 202 19.67 -21.86 7.40
N ALA A 203 19.43 -20.55 7.21
CA ALA A 203 18.17 -20.07 6.65
C ALA A 203 17.93 -20.57 5.21
N TYR A 204 18.93 -20.54 4.32
CA TYR A 204 18.79 -21.10 2.98
C TYR A 204 18.55 -22.63 2.98
N GLN A 205 19.22 -23.36 3.87
CA GLN A 205 19.00 -24.80 3.99
C GLN A 205 17.56 -25.11 4.46
N GLN A 206 17.10 -24.43 5.50
CA GLN A 206 15.80 -24.69 6.14
C GLN A 206 14.60 -24.12 5.36
N ILE A 207 14.76 -23.04 4.59
CA ILE A 207 13.68 -22.57 3.72
C ILE A 207 13.41 -23.55 2.57
N HIS A 208 14.44 -24.20 2.03
CA HIS A 208 14.24 -25.15 0.95
C HIS A 208 13.94 -26.56 1.46
N PHE A 209 14.62 -27.00 2.52
CA PHE A 209 14.52 -28.35 3.07
C PHE A 209 14.40 -28.29 4.59
N PRO A 210 13.25 -27.87 5.13
CA PRO A 210 13.06 -27.75 6.56
C PRO A 210 13.04 -29.11 7.26
N ASN A 211 13.78 -29.21 8.37
CA ASN A 211 13.75 -30.38 9.24
C ASN A 211 12.49 -30.41 10.11
N SER A 212 11.95 -29.25 10.45
CA SER A 212 10.76 -29.09 11.26
C SER A 212 10.01 -27.81 10.89
N TYR A 213 8.75 -27.70 11.33
CA TYR A 213 7.99 -26.47 11.17
C TYR A 213 8.61 -25.28 11.93
N VAL A 214 9.28 -25.55 13.06
CA VAL A 214 9.99 -24.52 13.84
C VAL A 214 11.21 -24.00 13.07
N ASP A 215 12.00 -24.89 12.48
CA ASP A 215 13.16 -24.48 11.65
C ASP A 215 12.71 -23.69 10.41
N LEU A 216 11.58 -24.09 9.80
CA LEU A 216 10.98 -23.34 8.70
C LEU A 216 10.61 -21.93 9.13
N GLN A 217 9.90 -21.77 10.25
CA GLN A 217 9.51 -20.46 10.76
C GLN A 217 10.73 -19.57 11.07
N GLN A 218 11.80 -20.13 11.66
CA GLN A 218 13.03 -19.39 11.91
C GLN A 218 13.72 -18.94 10.61
N ALA A 219 13.70 -19.78 9.57
CA ALA A 219 14.24 -19.43 8.26
C ALA A 219 13.42 -18.35 7.56
N GLU A 220 12.09 -18.47 7.58
CA GLU A 220 11.20 -17.45 7.04
C GLU A 220 11.40 -16.11 7.76
N TYR A 221 11.45 -16.12 9.10
CA TYR A 221 11.69 -14.92 9.89
C TYR A 221 13.06 -14.30 9.56
N ARG A 222 14.14 -15.10 9.49
CA ARG A 222 15.49 -14.62 9.14
C ARG A 222 15.54 -13.95 7.76
N LEU A 223 14.94 -14.57 6.75
CA LEU A 223 14.97 -14.07 5.37
C LEU A 223 14.08 -12.84 5.19
N LYS A 224 12.90 -12.81 5.83
CA LYS A 224 12.03 -11.63 5.85
C LYS A 224 12.68 -10.45 6.57
N PHE A 225 13.31 -10.71 7.72
CA PHE A 225 14.06 -9.70 8.45
C PHE A 225 15.23 -9.16 7.63
N GLU A 226 16.02 -10.03 6.99
CA GLU A 226 17.13 -9.65 6.11
C GLU A 226 16.69 -8.67 5.02
N GLU A 227 15.63 -9.06 4.32
CA GLU A 227 15.11 -8.33 3.19
C GLU A 227 14.61 -6.94 3.62
N MET A 228 13.85 -6.87 4.72
CA MET A 228 13.39 -5.60 5.27
C MET A 228 14.52 -4.74 5.86
N PHE A 229 15.50 -5.36 6.51
CA PHE A 229 16.64 -4.67 7.09
C PHE A 229 17.45 -3.95 6.02
N PHE A 230 17.86 -4.65 4.94
CA PHE A 230 18.64 -4.01 3.87
C PHE A 230 17.83 -3.00 3.06
N PHE A 231 16.53 -3.24 2.91
CA PHE A 231 15.62 -2.28 2.31
C PHE A 231 15.59 -0.97 3.11
N GLN A 232 15.38 -1.04 4.43
CA GLN A 232 15.35 0.13 5.31
C GLN A 232 16.72 0.80 5.49
N LEU A 233 17.80 0.01 5.55
CA LEU A 233 19.17 0.52 5.62
C LEU A 233 19.48 1.43 4.43
N GLY A 234 19.06 1.02 3.23
CA GLY A 234 19.25 1.82 2.03
C GLY A 234 18.62 3.20 2.12
N PHE A 235 17.41 3.29 2.67
CA PHE A 235 16.77 4.58 2.88
C PHE A 235 17.36 5.39 4.02
N GLY A 236 17.75 4.73 5.12
CA GLY A 236 18.43 5.39 6.23
C GLY A 236 19.74 6.06 5.80
N LEU A 237 20.55 5.36 4.99
CA LEU A 237 21.77 5.93 4.39
C LEU A 237 21.45 7.09 3.43
N GLN A 238 20.42 6.97 2.61
CA GLN A 238 19.97 8.09 1.76
C GLN A 238 19.49 9.29 2.55
N LYS A 239 18.85 9.07 3.70
CA LYS A 239 18.44 10.13 4.61
C LYS A 239 19.67 10.84 5.18
N ILE A 240 20.64 10.11 5.72
CA ILE A 240 21.90 10.68 6.24
C ILE A 240 22.63 11.47 5.15
N HIS A 241 22.74 10.90 3.95
CA HIS A 241 23.41 11.57 2.84
C HIS A 241 22.71 12.89 2.46
N ARG A 242 21.38 12.89 2.35
CA ARG A 242 20.61 14.13 2.13
C ARG A 242 20.77 15.12 3.26
N GLN A 243 20.81 14.67 4.51
CA GLN A 243 21.06 15.55 5.65
C GLN A 243 22.44 16.22 5.58
N ARG A 244 23.43 15.59 4.95
CA ARG A 244 24.76 16.18 4.72
C ARG A 244 24.81 17.17 3.54
N ILE A 245 24.01 16.93 2.49
CA ILE A 245 24.04 17.74 1.26
C ILE A 245 23.03 18.88 1.29
N ASN A 246 21.80 18.62 1.72
CA ASN A 246 20.70 19.57 1.68
C ASN A 246 20.73 20.45 2.94
N LEU A 247 21.51 21.51 2.86
CA LEU A 247 21.45 22.60 3.82
C LEU A 247 20.03 23.19 3.86
N GLY A 248 19.60 23.58 5.05
CA GLY A 248 18.33 24.28 5.28
C GLY A 248 18.56 25.51 6.15
N ASN A 249 17.71 26.51 5.97
CA ASN A 249 17.77 27.74 6.77
C ASN A 249 17.14 27.52 8.15
N PRO A 250 17.90 27.58 9.26
CA PRO A 250 17.35 27.27 10.59
C PRO A 250 16.33 28.33 11.05
N PHE A 251 15.14 27.87 11.45
CA PHE A 251 14.14 28.69 12.14
C PHE A 251 14.32 28.53 13.64
N SER A 252 15.27 29.27 14.21
CA SER A 252 15.64 29.17 15.62
C SER A 252 14.71 29.96 16.54
N ASN A 253 14.09 31.03 16.03
CA ASN A 253 13.25 31.92 16.81
C ASN A 253 11.77 31.51 16.75
N VAL A 254 11.07 31.58 17.88
CA VAL A 254 9.61 31.59 17.94
C VAL A 254 9.21 33.00 18.35
N GLY A 255 8.84 33.80 17.36
CA GLY A 255 8.73 35.24 17.49
C GLY A 255 7.33 35.71 17.83
N HIS A 256 7.09 36.98 17.52
CA HIS A 256 5.84 37.66 17.84
C HIS A 256 4.65 37.01 17.15
N HIS A 257 4.73 36.76 15.83
CA HIS A 257 3.57 36.30 15.05
C HIS A 257 3.08 34.94 15.54
N PHE A 258 3.98 33.99 15.80
CA PHE A 258 3.57 32.69 16.32
C PHE A 258 2.92 32.81 17.70
N ASN A 259 3.55 33.53 18.63
CA ASN A 259 3.07 33.62 20.02
C ASN A 259 1.78 34.43 20.12
N GLU A 260 1.63 35.50 19.34
CA GLU A 260 0.42 36.30 19.26
C GLU A 260 -0.75 35.45 18.76
N PHE A 261 -0.57 34.76 17.62
CA PHE A 261 -1.59 33.88 17.08
C PHE A 261 -1.98 32.77 18.08
N TYR A 262 -1.00 32.11 18.68
CA TYR A 262 -1.24 30.99 19.59
C TYR A 262 -1.99 31.40 20.86
N ASN A 263 -1.70 32.58 21.41
CA ASN A 263 -2.27 33.03 22.68
C ASN A 263 -3.58 33.80 22.52
N PHE A 264 -3.78 34.54 21.42
CA PHE A 264 -4.88 35.50 21.30
C PHE A 264 -5.85 35.20 20.15
N HIS A 265 -5.39 34.66 19.02
CA HIS A 265 -6.24 34.47 17.83
C HIS A 265 -6.66 33.01 17.60
N LEU A 266 -6.10 32.07 18.35
CA LEU A 266 -6.40 30.65 18.19
C LEU A 266 -7.86 30.35 18.58
N PRO A 267 -8.73 29.92 17.64
CA PRO A 267 -10.18 29.83 17.90
C PRO A 267 -10.59 28.61 18.73
N PHE A 268 -9.68 27.67 18.98
CA PHE A 268 -9.93 26.44 19.74
C PHE A 268 -8.65 25.92 20.38
N GLN A 269 -8.76 25.04 21.38
CA GLN A 269 -7.59 24.39 21.95
C GLN A 269 -7.05 23.31 21.02
N LEU A 270 -5.74 23.34 20.74
CA LEU A 270 -5.08 22.29 19.97
C LEU A 270 -5.11 20.95 20.72
N THR A 271 -5.30 19.87 19.96
CA THR A 271 -5.19 18.49 20.47
C THR A 271 -3.74 18.17 20.88
N ASN A 272 -3.54 17.10 21.66
CA ASN A 272 -2.20 16.68 22.06
C ASN A 272 -1.41 16.20 20.84
N ALA A 273 -2.07 15.52 19.89
CA ALA A 273 -1.48 15.11 18.62
C ALA A 273 -1.01 16.33 17.80
N GLN A 274 -1.83 17.38 17.67
CA GLN A 274 -1.44 18.61 16.98
C GLN A 274 -0.23 19.29 17.67
N LYS A 275 -0.25 19.43 19.00
CA LYS A 275 0.87 19.99 19.77
C LYS A 275 2.16 19.19 19.61
N LYS A 276 2.08 17.85 19.60
CA LYS A 276 3.21 16.96 19.36
C LYS A 276 3.80 17.19 17.98
N VAL A 277 2.96 17.19 16.94
CA VAL A 277 3.39 17.41 15.55
C VAL A 277 4.04 18.78 15.37
N ILE A 278 3.49 19.86 15.96
CA ILE A 278 4.09 21.19 15.90
C ILE A 278 5.48 21.21 16.55
N LYS A 279 5.66 20.51 17.68
CA LYS A 279 6.98 20.36 18.32
C LYS A 279 7.96 19.58 17.44
N GLU A 280 7.51 18.52 16.77
CA GLU A 280 8.32 17.76 15.81
C GLU A 280 8.76 18.64 14.63
N ILE A 281 7.84 19.39 14.03
CA ILE A 281 8.11 20.33 12.93
C ILE A 281 9.10 21.39 13.39
N ARG A 282 8.85 22.06 14.54
CA ARG A 282 9.75 23.08 15.08
C ARG A 282 11.17 22.56 15.30
N LYS A 283 11.31 21.36 15.87
CA LYS A 283 12.62 20.73 16.11
C LYS A 283 13.39 20.48 14.80
N ASP A 284 12.68 20.20 13.71
CA ASP A 284 13.28 19.99 12.41
C ASP A 284 13.63 21.31 11.72
N LEU A 285 12.71 22.28 11.75
CA LEU A 285 12.93 23.62 11.21
C LEU A 285 14.08 24.35 11.91
N SER A 286 14.36 24.06 13.18
CA SER A 286 15.48 24.69 13.90
C SER A 286 16.87 24.16 13.51
N ARG A 287 16.96 23.16 12.63
CA ARG A 287 18.23 22.54 12.20
C ARG A 287 18.74 23.20 10.92
N ASN A 288 20.06 23.12 10.70
CA ASN A 288 20.72 23.58 9.47
C ASN A 288 20.52 22.62 8.27
N ILE A 289 19.46 21.82 8.30
CA ILE A 289 19.18 20.76 7.33
C ILE A 289 17.78 20.98 6.81
N GLN A 290 17.57 20.79 5.50
CA GLN A 290 16.24 20.90 4.92
C GLN A 290 15.28 19.87 5.54
N MET A 291 14.29 20.33 6.31
CA MET A 291 13.11 19.53 6.65
C MET A 291 12.39 19.04 5.38
N ASN A 292 12.10 17.74 5.32
CA ASN A 292 11.27 17.13 4.28
C ASN A 292 10.32 16.13 4.96
N ARG A 293 9.11 16.59 5.27
CA ARG A 293 8.19 15.91 6.20
C ARG A 293 6.81 15.68 5.59
N LEU A 294 6.24 14.50 5.81
CA LEU A 294 4.84 14.16 5.54
C LEU A 294 4.02 14.32 6.81
N LEU A 295 3.09 15.28 6.79
CA LEU A 295 2.05 15.45 7.77
C LEU A 295 0.81 14.66 7.35
N GLN A 296 0.54 13.59 8.08
CA GLN A 296 -0.60 12.73 7.90
C GLN A 296 -1.62 12.96 9.01
N GLY A 297 -2.89 12.97 8.64
CA GLY A 297 -3.98 13.00 9.61
C GLY A 297 -5.30 12.83 8.89
N ASP A 298 -6.32 12.40 9.64
CA ASP A 298 -7.65 12.20 9.07
C ASP A 298 -8.24 13.52 8.52
N VAL A 299 -9.25 13.41 7.64
CA VAL A 299 -9.99 14.57 7.12
C VAL A 299 -10.56 15.37 8.29
N GLY A 300 -10.21 16.66 8.39
CA GLY A 300 -10.65 17.52 9.49
C GLY A 300 -9.87 17.36 10.81
N SER A 301 -8.73 16.67 10.83
CA SER A 301 -7.84 16.62 12.00
C SER A 301 -7.09 17.93 12.31
N GLY A 302 -7.38 19.02 11.58
CA GLY A 302 -6.73 20.32 11.77
C GLY A 302 -5.36 20.48 11.11
N LYS A 303 -5.07 19.75 10.02
CA LYS A 303 -3.81 19.87 9.24
C LYS A 303 -3.50 21.32 8.83
N THR A 304 -4.50 22.07 8.34
CA THR A 304 -4.35 23.48 7.96
C THR A 304 -3.89 24.37 9.13
N MET A 305 -4.31 24.07 10.36
CA MET A 305 -3.87 24.82 11.54
C MET A 305 -2.39 24.59 11.84
N VAL A 306 -1.94 23.33 11.74
CA VAL A 306 -0.52 22.98 11.87
C VAL A 306 0.32 23.63 10.76
N ALA A 307 -0.21 23.67 9.53
CA ALA A 307 0.42 24.35 8.40
C ALA A 307 0.58 25.86 8.66
N LEU A 308 -0.48 26.54 9.10
CA LEU A 308 -0.45 27.97 9.41
C LEU A 308 0.59 28.28 10.49
N LEU A 309 0.56 27.57 11.62
CA LEU A 309 1.54 27.74 12.69
C LEU A 309 2.98 27.52 12.20
N SER A 310 3.19 26.60 11.25
CA SER A 310 4.50 26.39 10.63
C SER A 310 4.92 27.55 9.72
N MET A 311 3.97 28.16 8.99
CA MET A 311 4.23 29.37 8.18
C MET A 311 4.59 30.58 9.07
N LEU A 312 3.92 30.74 10.21
CA LEU A 312 4.24 31.80 11.17
C LEU A 312 5.67 31.67 11.72
N LEU A 313 6.15 30.44 11.96
CA LEU A 313 7.55 30.21 12.34
C LEU A 313 8.53 30.67 11.25
N ALA A 314 8.20 30.48 9.96
CA ALA A 314 9.04 30.98 8.88
C ALA A 314 9.12 32.52 8.88
N ILE A 315 7.96 33.17 9.05
CA ILE A 315 7.84 34.64 9.08
C ILE A 315 8.63 35.24 10.26
N ASP A 316 8.53 34.65 11.44
CA ASP A 316 9.28 35.07 12.64
C ASP A 316 10.81 34.98 12.47
N ASN A 317 11.30 34.22 11.49
CA ASN A 317 12.71 34.11 11.15
C ASN A 317 13.09 34.89 9.88
N GLY A 318 12.22 35.78 9.39
CA GLY A 318 12.48 36.65 8.24
C GLY A 318 12.35 35.95 6.87
N PHE A 319 11.64 34.82 6.82
CA PHE A 319 11.39 34.09 5.59
C PHE A 319 9.93 34.23 5.14
N GLN A 320 9.71 34.05 3.84
CA GLN A 320 8.40 33.91 3.24
C GLN A 320 7.98 32.44 3.23
N ALA A 321 6.68 32.19 3.23
CA ALA A 321 6.12 30.86 3.10
C ALA A 321 5.16 30.74 1.90
N CYS A 322 5.01 29.54 1.37
CA CYS A 322 4.01 29.28 0.35
C CYS A 322 3.22 28.00 0.60
N MET A 323 1.99 27.96 0.08
CA MET A 323 1.12 26.80 0.12
C MET A 323 0.57 26.48 -1.27
N ILE A 324 0.84 25.26 -1.74
CA ILE A 324 0.37 24.75 -3.04
C ILE A 324 -0.79 23.78 -2.81
N ALA A 325 -1.89 24.04 -3.51
CA ALA A 325 -3.07 23.20 -3.54
C ALA A 325 -3.29 22.60 -4.95
N PRO A 326 -3.93 21.42 -5.07
CA PRO A 326 -4.09 20.71 -6.34
C PRO A 326 -5.06 21.37 -7.31
N THR A 327 -6.00 22.17 -6.81
CA THR A 327 -7.03 22.84 -7.62
C THR A 327 -7.18 24.29 -7.18
N GLU A 328 -7.64 25.14 -8.11
CA GLU A 328 -7.87 26.57 -7.82
C GLU A 328 -8.89 26.75 -6.68
N ILE A 329 -9.91 25.90 -6.64
CA ILE A 329 -10.96 25.98 -5.61
C ILE A 329 -10.38 25.71 -4.21
N LEU A 330 -9.51 24.70 -4.09
CA LEU A 330 -8.81 24.43 -2.82
C LEU A 330 -7.83 25.56 -2.46
N ALA A 331 -7.13 26.14 -3.44
CA ALA A 331 -6.24 27.27 -3.22
C ALA A 331 -7.02 28.50 -2.70
N VAL A 332 -8.14 28.85 -3.32
CA VAL A 332 -9.03 29.94 -2.87
C VAL A 332 -9.55 29.69 -1.46
N GLN A 333 -9.91 28.45 -1.14
CA GLN A 333 -10.41 28.09 0.18
C GLN A 333 -9.34 28.20 1.26
N HIS A 334 -8.13 27.70 1.00
CA HIS A 334 -7.00 27.86 1.92
C HIS A 334 -6.64 29.33 2.10
N TYR A 335 -6.62 30.09 1.01
CA TYR A 335 -6.40 31.54 1.04
C TYR A 335 -7.41 32.24 1.95
N LYS A 336 -8.71 32.05 1.72
CA LYS A 336 -9.78 32.65 2.55
C LYS A 336 -9.66 32.25 4.02
N SER A 337 -9.48 30.94 4.27
CA SER A 337 -9.38 30.42 5.64
C SER A 337 -8.16 30.97 6.37
N ILE A 338 -7.03 31.11 5.69
CA ILE A 338 -5.81 31.67 6.27
C ILE A 338 -5.99 33.17 6.52
N CYS A 339 -6.54 33.93 5.56
CA CYS A 339 -6.84 35.35 5.73
C CYS A 339 -7.75 35.59 6.94
N GLU A 340 -8.84 34.83 7.07
CA GLU A 340 -9.76 34.92 8.21
C GLU A 340 -9.07 34.65 9.56
N LEU A 341 -8.09 33.73 9.58
CA LEU A 341 -7.34 33.39 10.80
C LEU A 341 -6.31 34.46 11.17
N VAL A 342 -5.75 35.19 10.20
CA VAL A 342 -4.68 36.18 10.43
C VAL A 342 -5.15 37.63 10.23
N ASP A 343 -6.46 37.87 10.12
CA ASP A 343 -7.04 39.18 9.75
C ASP A 343 -6.63 40.31 10.71
N GLU A 344 -6.52 39.99 12.00
CA GLU A 344 -6.11 40.94 13.05
C GLU A 344 -4.57 41.09 13.15
N MET A 345 -3.82 40.35 12.34
CA MET A 345 -2.35 40.35 12.35
C MET A 345 -1.79 41.12 11.17
N ASN A 346 -0.61 41.71 11.33
CA ASN A 346 0.09 42.41 10.25
C ASN A 346 0.81 41.41 9.30
N ILE A 347 0.05 40.49 8.69
CA ILE A 347 0.55 39.43 7.81
C ILE A 347 -0.10 39.55 6.45
N SER A 348 0.69 39.75 5.41
CA SER A 348 0.21 39.82 4.03
C SER A 348 0.10 38.43 3.41
N VAL A 349 -1.11 38.10 2.97
CA VAL A 349 -1.45 36.83 2.33
C VAL A 349 -1.99 37.12 0.93
N HIS A 350 -1.49 36.43 -0.10
CA HIS A 350 -1.95 36.59 -1.48
C HIS A 350 -2.27 35.25 -2.15
N LEU A 351 -3.12 35.29 -3.18
CA LEU A 351 -3.51 34.15 -4.00
C LEU A 351 -2.92 34.25 -5.41
N LEU A 352 -2.31 33.16 -5.89
CA LEU A 352 -1.83 33.04 -7.27
C LEU A 352 -2.32 31.73 -7.92
N THR A 353 -3.22 31.85 -8.89
CA THR A 353 -3.81 30.73 -9.66
C THR A 353 -3.61 30.94 -11.17
N GLY A 354 -4.03 29.94 -11.97
CA GLY A 354 -4.04 30.03 -13.43
C GLY A 354 -4.98 31.12 -13.95
N SER A 355 -6.05 31.40 -13.19
CA SER A 355 -7.06 32.42 -13.43
C SER A 355 -6.70 33.85 -12.97
N THR A 356 -5.62 34.07 -12.22
CA THR A 356 -5.21 35.41 -11.75
C THR A 356 -4.89 36.35 -12.93
N SER A 357 -5.41 37.58 -12.88
CA SER A 357 -5.25 38.57 -13.96
C SER A 357 -3.79 39.00 -14.15
N THR A 358 -3.44 39.42 -15.38
CA THR A 358 -2.07 39.84 -15.70
C THR A 358 -1.60 41.05 -14.88
N SER A 359 -2.51 41.97 -14.54
CA SER A 359 -2.22 43.13 -13.69
C SER A 359 -1.91 42.72 -12.26
N GLU A 360 -2.73 41.86 -11.66
CA GLU A 360 -2.51 41.35 -10.30
C GLU A 360 -1.25 40.50 -10.21
N ARG A 361 -0.97 39.66 -11.22
CA ARG A 361 0.27 38.88 -11.29
C ARG A 361 1.50 39.76 -11.25
N LYS A 362 1.52 40.87 -11.99
CA LYS A 362 2.64 41.83 -11.98
C LYS A 362 2.86 42.42 -10.59
N LEU A 363 1.79 42.80 -9.89
CA LEU A 363 1.86 43.30 -8.53
C LEU A 363 2.41 42.23 -7.57
N ILE A 364 1.84 41.03 -7.59
CA ILE A 364 2.27 39.89 -6.75
C ILE A 364 3.76 39.59 -6.97
N HIS A 365 4.24 39.57 -8.22
CA HIS A 365 5.66 39.33 -8.49
C HIS A 365 6.57 40.43 -7.92
N GLN A 366 6.19 41.71 -8.02
CA GLN A 366 6.95 42.82 -7.45
C GLN A 366 6.98 42.76 -5.92
N GLU A 367 5.84 42.44 -5.29
CA GLU A 367 5.71 42.37 -3.84
C GLU A 367 6.39 41.13 -3.25
N LEU A 368 6.41 40.01 -3.98
CA LEU A 368 7.18 38.82 -3.62
C LEU A 368 8.69 39.08 -3.61
N LEU A 369 9.21 39.76 -4.64
CA LEU A 369 10.62 40.13 -4.77
C LEU A 369 11.07 41.16 -3.71
N SER A 370 10.20 42.11 -3.35
CA SER A 370 10.49 43.08 -2.28
C SER A 370 10.38 42.47 -0.89
N GLY A 371 9.72 41.30 -0.75
CA GLY A 371 9.47 40.63 0.51
C GLY A 371 8.28 41.18 1.29
N LYS A 372 7.43 41.99 0.63
CA LYS A 372 6.19 42.52 1.22
C LYS A 372 5.16 41.44 1.47
N ILE A 373 5.11 40.41 0.61
CA ILE A 373 4.22 39.25 0.74
C ILE A 373 4.82 38.25 1.73
N ASN A 374 4.12 37.93 2.82
CA ASN A 374 4.56 36.95 3.81
C ASN A 374 4.17 35.52 3.41
N ILE A 375 2.91 35.34 2.98
CA ILE A 375 2.34 34.03 2.60
C ILE A 375 1.77 34.10 1.19
N LEU A 376 2.18 33.15 0.34
CA LEU A 376 1.59 32.98 -0.99
C LEU A 376 0.86 31.63 -1.09
N VAL A 377 -0.45 31.67 -1.34
CA VAL A 377 -1.27 30.48 -1.58
C VAL A 377 -1.54 30.35 -3.08
N GLY A 378 -1.56 29.14 -3.62
CA GLY A 378 -1.96 28.96 -5.01
C GLY A 378 -1.86 27.55 -5.54
N THR A 379 -1.83 27.41 -6.86
CA THR A 379 -1.75 26.12 -7.55
C THR A 379 -0.35 25.87 -8.13
N HIS A 380 -0.24 25.00 -9.13
CA HIS A 380 1.00 24.78 -9.88
C HIS A 380 1.57 26.06 -10.52
N ALA A 381 0.79 27.14 -10.61
CA ALA A 381 1.27 28.47 -11.02
C ALA A 381 2.45 28.97 -10.17
N LEU A 382 2.55 28.58 -8.89
CA LEU A 382 3.67 28.95 -8.01
C LEU A 382 5.01 28.34 -8.46
N LEU A 383 4.98 27.28 -9.27
CA LEU A 383 6.16 26.57 -9.75
C LEU A 383 6.74 27.20 -11.03
N GLU A 384 6.05 28.15 -11.65
CA GLU A 384 6.52 28.85 -12.84
C GLU A 384 7.81 29.63 -12.56
N GLU A 385 8.76 29.64 -13.50
CA GLU A 385 10.06 30.30 -13.32
C GLU A 385 9.98 31.78 -12.94
N LYS A 386 8.95 32.48 -13.45
CA LYS A 386 8.71 33.92 -13.20
C LYS A 386 8.37 34.24 -11.74
N VAL A 387 7.87 33.26 -10.97
CA VAL A 387 7.55 33.46 -9.55
C VAL A 387 8.83 33.40 -8.74
N GLN A 388 9.34 34.56 -8.32
CA GLN A 388 10.57 34.67 -7.55
C GLN A 388 10.28 35.28 -6.18
N PHE A 389 10.75 34.59 -5.14
CA PHE A 389 10.65 35.04 -3.75
C PHE A 389 11.92 35.81 -3.39
N LYS A 390 11.80 36.78 -2.46
CA LYS A 390 12.98 37.38 -1.83
C LYS A 390 13.74 36.35 -1.00
N ASN A 391 13.02 35.59 -0.18
CA ASN A 391 13.61 34.58 0.69
C ASN A 391 12.55 33.54 1.11
N LEU A 392 12.33 32.53 0.26
CA LEU A 392 11.41 31.43 0.57
C LEU A 392 12.04 30.47 1.59
N GLY A 393 11.43 30.32 2.76
CA GLY A 393 11.93 29.43 3.81
C GLY A 393 11.13 28.14 3.98
N LEU A 394 9.82 28.17 3.70
CA LEU A 394 8.93 27.02 3.87
C LEU A 394 7.94 26.90 2.71
N ALA A 395 7.84 25.71 2.12
CA ALA A 395 6.83 25.37 1.13
C ALA A 395 5.96 24.22 1.64
N ILE A 396 4.64 24.44 1.64
CA ILE A 396 3.64 23.48 2.06
C ILE A 396 2.91 22.96 0.81
N ILE A 397 2.76 21.65 0.68
CA ILE A 397 2.09 21.00 -0.44
C ILE A 397 0.90 20.21 0.11
N ASP A 398 -0.32 20.53 -0.33
CA ASP A 398 -1.53 19.81 0.06
C ASP A 398 -1.93 18.75 -0.98
N GLU A 399 -2.43 17.62 -0.50
CA GLU A 399 -2.85 16.43 -1.25
C GLU A 399 -1.82 15.92 -2.27
N GLN A 400 -0.72 15.37 -1.75
CA GLN A 400 0.49 14.97 -2.48
C GLN A 400 0.26 14.09 -3.73
N HIS A 401 -0.76 13.23 -3.75
CA HIS A 401 -0.89 12.18 -4.77
C HIS A 401 -1.01 12.70 -6.21
N ARG A 402 -1.30 14.00 -6.39
CA ARG A 402 -1.32 14.66 -7.71
C ARG A 402 -0.03 15.37 -8.09
N PHE A 403 0.87 15.60 -7.12
CA PHE A 403 2.10 16.35 -7.31
C PHE A 403 3.31 15.42 -7.36
N GLY A 404 3.90 15.29 -8.55
CA GLY A 404 5.04 14.41 -8.80
C GLY A 404 6.34 14.88 -8.14
N VAL A 405 7.34 13.98 -8.09
CA VAL A 405 8.69 14.26 -7.55
C VAL A 405 9.38 15.44 -8.26
N GLU A 406 9.12 15.62 -9.56
CA GLU A 406 9.71 16.68 -10.39
C GLU A 406 9.22 18.09 -9.99
N GLN A 407 7.95 18.22 -9.60
CA GLN A 407 7.38 19.49 -9.16
C GLN A 407 7.99 19.94 -7.82
N ARG A 408 8.31 19.00 -6.92
CA ARG A 408 9.04 19.28 -5.67
C ARG A 408 10.44 19.84 -5.94
N SER A 409 11.16 19.30 -6.93
CA SER A 409 12.50 19.81 -7.26
C SER A 409 12.49 21.25 -7.79
N ARG A 410 11.39 21.72 -8.39
CA ARG A 410 11.28 23.12 -8.85
C ARG A 410 11.20 24.11 -7.68
N LEU A 411 10.66 23.70 -6.53
CA LEU A 411 10.66 24.52 -5.31
C LEU A 411 12.04 24.64 -4.69
N TRP A 412 12.90 23.62 -4.84
CA TRP A 412 14.27 23.67 -4.33
C TRP A 412 15.09 24.79 -4.99
N GLY A 413 14.83 25.07 -6.27
CA GLY A 413 15.49 26.15 -7.01
C GLY A 413 14.92 27.55 -6.76
N LYS A 414 13.90 27.71 -5.90
CA LYS A 414 13.29 29.02 -5.61
C LYS A 414 14.06 29.86 -4.59
N ASN A 415 15.08 29.29 -3.97
CA ASN A 415 15.99 30.01 -3.08
C ASN A 415 17.40 29.38 -3.18
N SER A 416 18.43 30.15 -2.83
CA SER A 416 19.83 29.71 -2.86
C SER A 416 20.07 28.51 -1.93
N ILE A 417 19.53 28.58 -0.72
CA ILE A 417 19.38 27.45 0.21
C ILE A 417 17.96 26.91 0.04
N PRO A 418 17.77 25.62 -0.28
CA PRO A 418 16.45 25.04 -0.50
C PRO A 418 15.49 25.28 0.67
N PRO A 419 14.23 25.69 0.42
CA PRO A 419 13.24 25.86 1.46
C PRO A 419 12.89 24.52 2.12
N HIS A 420 12.46 24.57 3.37
CA HIS A 420 11.86 23.45 4.05
C HIS A 420 10.57 23.00 3.34
N ILE A 421 10.34 21.68 3.28
CA ILE A 421 9.18 21.09 2.60
C ILE A 421 8.30 20.37 3.63
N LEU A 422 7.04 20.79 3.71
CA LEU A 422 6.00 20.10 4.47
C LEU A 422 4.92 19.62 3.49
N VAL A 423 4.68 18.31 3.44
CA VAL A 423 3.66 17.72 2.58
C VAL A 423 2.51 17.26 3.44
N MET A 424 1.28 17.53 3.03
CA MET A 424 0.06 17.11 3.74
C MET A 424 -0.73 16.12 2.88
N THR A 425 -1.34 15.14 3.55
CA THR A 425 -2.29 14.23 2.91
C THR A 425 -3.54 14.08 3.78
N ALA A 426 -4.71 14.15 3.14
CA ALA A 426 -5.97 13.83 3.79
C ALA A 426 -6.24 12.33 3.86
N THR A 427 -5.61 11.53 2.99
CA THR A 427 -5.71 10.06 3.02
C THR A 427 -4.63 9.49 3.92
N PRO A 428 -5.03 8.82 5.03
CA PRO A 428 -4.06 8.14 5.86
C PRO A 428 -3.41 7.01 5.04
N ILE A 429 -2.10 7.03 4.85
CA ILE A 429 -1.33 5.93 4.26
C ILE A 429 -0.99 4.94 5.39
N PRO A 430 -1.11 3.62 5.19
CA PRO A 430 -0.67 2.66 6.20
C PRO A 430 0.78 2.94 6.60
N ARG A 431 1.05 2.95 7.90
CA ARG A 431 2.38 3.35 8.42
C ARG A 431 3.51 2.51 7.82
N THR A 432 3.26 1.22 7.58
CA THR A 432 4.22 0.31 6.93
C THR A 432 4.51 0.71 5.48
N LEU A 433 3.51 1.16 4.72
CA LEU A 433 3.70 1.70 3.38
C LEU A 433 4.40 3.05 3.39
N ALA A 434 3.99 3.95 4.28
CA ALA A 434 4.62 5.26 4.43
C ALA A 434 6.12 5.10 4.73
N MET A 435 6.49 4.18 5.63
CA MET A 435 7.87 3.88 5.97
C MET A 435 8.67 3.18 4.86
N SER A 436 8.01 2.56 3.90
CA SER A 436 8.64 1.78 2.82
C SER A 436 8.81 2.59 1.54
N TYR A 437 7.76 3.31 1.13
CA TYR A 437 7.70 4.01 -0.16
C TYR A 437 7.98 5.52 -0.06
N TYR A 438 7.66 6.14 1.08
CA TYR A 438 7.93 7.55 1.38
C TYR A 438 9.01 7.69 2.44
N SER A 439 9.93 6.74 2.49
CA SER A 439 11.10 6.75 3.35
C SER A 439 12.04 7.95 3.09
N ASP A 440 11.81 8.70 2.00
CA ASP A 440 12.41 10.00 1.77
C ASP A 440 11.87 11.11 2.69
N LEU A 441 10.73 10.89 3.33
CA LEU A 441 10.01 11.81 4.20
C LEU A 441 10.02 11.35 5.65
N ASP A 442 10.24 12.29 6.57
CA ASP A 442 9.89 12.08 7.97
C ASP A 442 8.38 12.14 8.13
N VAL A 443 7.77 11.20 8.85
CA VAL A 443 6.30 11.11 8.96
C VAL A 443 5.85 11.61 10.33
N SER A 444 4.95 12.59 10.33
CA SER A 444 4.21 13.07 11.51
C SER A 444 2.75 12.70 11.37
N ILE A 445 2.16 12.16 12.44
CA ILE A 445 0.79 11.65 12.45
C ILE A 445 -0.05 12.46 13.44
N ILE A 446 -1.19 12.97 12.98
CA ILE A 446 -2.27 13.48 13.82
C ILE A 446 -3.35 12.38 13.91
N ASP A 447 -3.33 11.66 15.02
CA ASP A 447 -4.23 10.53 15.35
C ASP A 447 -5.43 10.95 16.23
N GLU A 448 -5.50 12.22 16.63
CA GLU A 448 -6.62 12.77 17.41
C GLU A 448 -7.49 13.71 16.56
N LEU A 449 -8.81 13.60 16.69
CA LEU A 449 -9.77 14.55 16.13
C LEU A 449 -10.01 15.72 17.12
N PRO A 450 -10.28 16.95 16.63
CA PRO A 450 -10.62 18.08 17.50
C PRO A 450 -11.86 17.84 18.36
N SER A 451 -11.88 18.39 19.58
CA SER A 451 -13.01 18.31 20.51
C SER A 451 -14.27 18.95 19.92
N GLY A 452 -15.41 18.28 20.04
CA GLY A 452 -16.72 18.78 19.57
C GLY A 452 -17.23 18.17 18.27
N ARG A 453 -16.39 17.40 17.54
CA ARG A 453 -16.83 16.68 16.35
C ARG A 453 -17.54 15.38 16.72
N LYS A 454 -18.78 15.22 16.27
CA LYS A 454 -19.54 13.98 16.42
C LYS A 454 -19.13 12.98 15.34
N GLU A 455 -19.10 11.70 15.71
CA GLU A 455 -18.86 10.63 14.76
C GLU A 455 -19.94 10.56 13.68
N ILE A 456 -19.53 10.29 12.44
CA ILE A 456 -20.47 10.16 11.33
C ILE A 456 -21.10 8.77 11.41
N LYS A 457 -22.43 8.72 11.51
CA LYS A 457 -23.17 7.45 11.51
C LYS A 457 -23.26 6.94 10.07
N THR A 458 -22.56 5.85 9.80
CA THR A 458 -22.49 5.25 8.46
C THR A 458 -23.43 4.05 8.38
N TYR A 459 -24.31 4.03 7.38
CA TYR A 459 -25.28 2.96 7.17
C TYR A 459 -25.19 2.40 5.75
N HIS A 460 -25.17 1.08 5.64
CA HIS A 460 -25.34 0.36 4.39
C HIS A 460 -26.82 0.13 4.10
N ARG A 461 -27.26 0.47 2.89
CA ARG A 461 -28.62 0.27 2.39
C ARG A 461 -28.61 -0.26 0.96
N THR A 462 -29.67 -0.97 0.60
CA THR A 462 -29.86 -1.49 -0.76
C THR A 462 -30.92 -0.69 -1.49
N ASP A 463 -31.02 -0.88 -2.81
CA ASP A 463 -32.07 -0.24 -3.63
C ASP A 463 -33.49 -0.47 -3.09
N SER A 464 -33.75 -1.62 -2.45
CA SER A 464 -35.04 -1.91 -1.79
C SER A 464 -35.40 -0.90 -0.69
N ASN A 465 -34.40 -0.23 -0.10
CA ASN A 465 -34.59 0.72 0.98
C ASN A 465 -34.70 2.18 0.49
N ARG A 466 -34.66 2.44 -0.82
CA ARG A 466 -34.57 3.79 -1.41
C ARG A 466 -35.66 4.75 -0.92
N LEU A 467 -36.92 4.30 -0.86
CA LEU A 467 -38.03 5.12 -0.36
C LEU A 467 -37.85 5.53 1.11
N SER A 468 -37.31 4.63 1.94
CA SER A 468 -37.03 4.94 3.35
C SER A 468 -35.89 5.96 3.49
N VAL A 469 -34.88 5.88 2.62
CA VAL A 469 -33.78 6.85 2.56
C VAL A 469 -34.32 8.21 2.16
N PHE A 470 -35.17 8.30 1.14
CA PHE A 470 -35.79 9.58 0.73
C PHE A 470 -36.66 10.19 1.83
N GLY A 471 -37.43 9.38 2.56
CA GLY A 471 -38.16 9.84 3.74
C GLY A 471 -37.23 10.44 4.81
N PHE A 472 -36.08 9.80 5.05
CA PHE A 472 -35.06 10.31 5.95
C PHE A 472 -34.46 11.64 5.44
N LEU A 473 -34.11 11.74 4.16
CA LEU A 473 -33.58 12.97 3.56
C LEU A 473 -34.55 14.15 3.70
N LYS A 474 -35.85 13.93 3.44
CA LYS A 474 -36.89 14.96 3.60
C LYS A 474 -36.95 15.47 5.06
N ASN A 475 -36.82 14.59 6.03
CA ASN A 475 -36.80 14.98 7.45
C ASN A 475 -35.56 15.78 7.82
N GLU A 476 -34.39 15.46 7.25
CA GLU A 476 -33.17 16.22 7.50
C GLU A 476 -33.23 17.60 6.82
N ILE A 477 -33.74 17.68 5.59
CA ILE A 477 -33.93 18.97 4.89
C ILE A 477 -34.91 19.87 5.64
N LYS A 478 -36.01 19.31 6.18
CA LYS A 478 -36.96 20.07 7.04
C LYS A 478 -36.31 20.70 8.28
N LYS A 479 -35.19 20.14 8.76
CA LYS A 479 -34.41 20.72 9.87
C LYS A 479 -33.44 21.82 9.40
N GLY A 480 -33.53 22.25 8.14
CA GLY A 480 -32.65 23.27 7.54
C GLY A 480 -31.29 22.72 7.08
N ARG A 481 -31.17 21.40 6.89
CA ARG A 481 -29.90 20.74 6.54
C ARG A 481 -29.80 20.49 5.03
N GLN A 482 -28.57 20.34 4.55
CA GLN A 482 -28.30 20.06 3.14
C GLN A 482 -27.75 18.65 2.93
N VAL A 483 -27.93 18.12 1.72
CA VAL A 483 -27.64 16.72 1.35
C VAL A 483 -26.72 16.66 0.14
N TYR A 484 -25.69 15.82 0.22
CA TYR A 484 -24.88 15.41 -0.93
C TYR A 484 -25.36 14.04 -1.46
N ILE A 485 -25.47 13.91 -2.77
CA ILE A 485 -25.74 12.64 -3.46
C ILE A 485 -24.67 12.43 -4.53
N VAL A 486 -23.89 11.35 -4.39
CA VAL A 486 -22.69 11.10 -5.21
C VAL A 486 -22.88 9.89 -6.09
N TYR A 487 -22.67 10.06 -7.39
CA TYR A 487 -22.66 8.97 -8.36
C TYR A 487 -21.22 8.64 -8.80
N PRO A 488 -20.90 7.35 -9.04
CA PRO A 488 -19.59 6.97 -9.56
C PRO A 488 -19.45 7.41 -11.01
N LEU A 489 -18.20 7.66 -11.42
CA LEU A 489 -17.78 7.76 -12.82
C LEU A 489 -17.19 6.40 -13.22
N ILE A 490 -17.61 5.84 -14.34
CA ILE A 490 -17.10 4.61 -14.93
C ILE A 490 -16.16 5.03 -16.07
N GLU A 491 -14.85 4.95 -15.82
CA GLU A 491 -13.80 5.39 -16.75
C GLU A 491 -13.86 4.71 -18.14
N GLU A 492 -14.55 3.58 -18.28
CA GLU A 492 -14.66 2.82 -19.54
C GLU A 492 -15.77 3.33 -20.49
N SER A 493 -16.67 4.22 -20.03
CA SER A 493 -17.82 4.66 -20.85
C SER A 493 -18.43 6.00 -20.42
N GLU A 494 -17.84 7.10 -20.89
CA GLU A 494 -18.28 8.46 -20.52
C GLU A 494 -19.71 8.84 -20.95
N SER A 495 -20.34 8.07 -21.85
CA SER A 495 -21.74 8.27 -22.27
C SER A 495 -22.74 7.62 -21.31
N LEU A 496 -22.36 6.48 -20.70
CA LEU A 496 -23.19 5.79 -19.71
C LEU A 496 -23.22 6.56 -18.39
N ASP A 497 -22.10 7.18 -17.99
CA ASP A 497 -22.00 7.97 -16.75
C ASP A 497 -22.93 9.18 -16.72
N TYR A 498 -23.02 9.90 -17.85
CA TYR A 498 -23.93 11.03 -17.97
C TYR A 498 -25.38 10.58 -17.89
N LYS A 499 -25.69 9.43 -18.50
CA LYS A 499 -27.03 8.86 -18.46
C LYS A 499 -27.40 8.43 -17.03
N ASP A 500 -26.54 7.71 -16.33
CA ASP A 500 -26.79 7.28 -14.94
C ASP A 500 -27.00 8.47 -13.99
N LEU A 501 -26.22 9.56 -14.14
CA LEU A 501 -26.41 10.78 -13.35
C LEU A 501 -27.73 11.49 -13.70
N MET A 502 -28.06 11.60 -14.99
CA MET A 502 -29.30 12.26 -15.43
C MET A 502 -30.54 11.45 -15.05
N ASP A 503 -30.50 10.13 -15.18
CA ASP A 503 -31.54 9.21 -14.72
C ASP A 503 -31.71 9.32 -13.19
N GLY A 504 -30.60 9.41 -12.46
CA GLY A 504 -30.57 9.68 -11.02
C GLY A 504 -31.16 11.05 -10.66
N TYR A 505 -30.82 12.09 -11.41
CA TYR A 505 -31.36 13.45 -11.27
C TYR A 505 -32.87 13.46 -11.49
N GLU A 506 -33.36 12.87 -12.58
CA GLU A 506 -34.79 12.75 -12.87
C GLU A 506 -35.55 11.99 -11.77
N SER A 507 -34.94 10.92 -11.22
CA SER A 507 -35.51 10.23 -10.06
C SER A 507 -35.63 11.15 -8.84
N ILE A 508 -34.60 11.95 -8.55
CA ILE A 508 -34.61 12.84 -7.38
C ILE A 508 -35.59 13.99 -7.58
N VAL A 509 -35.64 14.60 -8.76
CA VAL A 509 -36.60 15.68 -9.07
C VAL A 509 -38.05 15.21 -8.91
N ARG A 510 -38.36 13.96 -9.28
CA ARG A 510 -39.70 13.38 -9.08
C ARG A 510 -40.10 13.29 -7.60
N ASP A 511 -39.17 12.88 -6.75
CA ASP A 511 -39.44 12.72 -5.31
C ASP A 511 -39.26 14.01 -4.49
N PHE A 512 -38.50 14.97 -5.02
CA PHE A 512 -38.18 16.28 -4.43
C PHE A 512 -38.59 17.40 -5.41
N PRO A 513 -39.91 17.62 -5.62
CA PRO A 513 -40.40 18.57 -6.61
C PRO A 513 -40.16 20.04 -6.20
N MET A 514 -39.99 20.90 -7.19
CA MET A 514 -40.04 22.35 -7.01
C MET A 514 -41.49 22.81 -6.70
N PRO A 515 -41.67 23.90 -5.93
CA PRO A 515 -40.66 24.83 -5.41
C PRO A 515 -40.07 24.44 -4.05
N ASP A 516 -40.58 23.39 -3.40
CA ASP A 516 -40.22 23.03 -2.02
C ASP A 516 -38.75 22.59 -1.87
N TYR A 517 -38.17 22.04 -2.95
CA TYR A 517 -36.77 21.62 -2.99
C TYR A 517 -36.08 22.19 -4.22
N GLN A 518 -34.89 22.78 -4.02
CA GLN A 518 -33.99 23.15 -5.09
C GLN A 518 -32.78 22.22 -5.11
N ILE A 519 -32.44 21.77 -6.33
CA ILE A 519 -31.40 20.79 -6.58
C ILE A 519 -30.31 21.44 -7.44
N SER A 520 -29.06 21.25 -7.05
CA SER A 520 -27.86 21.61 -7.81
C SER A 520 -27.21 20.36 -8.41
N ILE A 521 -26.60 20.49 -9.58
CA ILE A 521 -25.88 19.41 -10.25
C ILE A 521 -24.44 19.86 -10.52
N VAL A 522 -23.46 19.01 -10.19
CA VAL A 522 -22.05 19.24 -10.50
C VAL A 522 -21.43 17.99 -11.12
N HIS A 523 -20.97 18.08 -12.37
CA HIS A 523 -20.29 16.97 -13.05
C HIS A 523 -19.05 17.41 -13.81
N GLY A 524 -18.15 16.47 -14.11
CA GLY A 524 -16.83 16.74 -14.69
C GLY A 524 -16.83 17.53 -16.00
N LYS A 525 -17.86 17.33 -16.84
CA LYS A 525 -18.01 17.99 -18.16
C LYS A 525 -18.52 19.43 -18.10
N MET A 526 -18.98 19.93 -16.95
CA MET A 526 -19.41 21.34 -16.83
C MET A 526 -18.21 22.29 -16.96
N LYS A 527 -18.44 23.47 -17.54
CA LYS A 527 -17.43 24.53 -17.58
C LYS A 527 -17.12 24.97 -16.15
N ALA A 528 -15.89 25.45 -15.92
CA ALA A 528 -15.45 25.85 -14.58
C ALA A 528 -16.37 26.91 -13.94
N ALA A 529 -16.81 27.90 -14.74
CA ALA A 529 -17.75 28.94 -14.29
C ALA A 529 -19.11 28.36 -13.87
N ASP A 530 -19.66 27.41 -14.62
CA ASP A 530 -20.95 26.78 -14.30
C ASP A 530 -20.86 25.94 -13.01
N LYS A 531 -19.74 25.21 -12.83
CA LYS A 531 -19.47 24.47 -11.59
C LYS A 531 -19.41 25.41 -10.40
N GLU A 532 -18.68 26.51 -10.52
CA GLU A 532 -18.53 27.48 -9.45
C GLU A 532 -19.86 28.13 -9.09
N TYR A 533 -20.69 28.47 -10.09
CA TYR A 533 -22.03 28.98 -9.90
C TYR A 533 -22.92 28.01 -9.11
N GLU A 534 -23.03 26.74 -9.54
CA GLU A 534 -23.84 25.74 -8.83
C GLU A 534 -23.31 25.42 -7.42
N MET A 535 -21.98 25.42 -7.25
CA MET A 535 -21.37 25.29 -5.92
C MET A 535 -21.72 26.47 -5.01
N GLN A 536 -21.69 27.71 -5.50
CA GLN A 536 -22.06 28.90 -4.72
C GLN A 536 -23.54 28.88 -4.32
N ARG A 537 -24.44 28.44 -5.21
CA ARG A 537 -25.86 28.27 -4.87
C ARG A 537 -26.04 27.32 -3.69
N PHE A 538 -25.31 26.21 -3.67
CA PHE A 538 -25.36 25.26 -2.57
C PHE A 538 -24.72 25.80 -1.29
N VAL A 539 -23.54 26.45 -1.37
CA VAL A 539 -22.89 27.07 -0.20
C VAL A 539 -23.80 28.13 0.44
N ASN A 540 -24.49 28.92 -0.38
CA ASN A 540 -25.43 29.96 0.06
C ASN A 540 -26.80 29.42 0.47
N ASN A 541 -26.96 28.09 0.59
CA ASN A 541 -28.20 27.40 0.97
C ASN A 541 -29.40 27.71 0.05
N GLN A 542 -29.16 28.09 -1.21
CA GLN A 542 -30.21 28.27 -2.21
C GLN A 542 -30.72 26.91 -2.71
N THR A 543 -29.82 25.92 -2.79
CA THR A 543 -30.15 24.51 -3.09
C THR A 543 -29.96 23.63 -1.85
N GLN A 544 -30.89 22.73 -1.59
CA GLN A 544 -30.85 21.83 -0.43
C GLN A 544 -30.15 20.51 -0.77
N ILE A 545 -30.14 20.12 -2.05
CA ILE A 545 -29.55 18.87 -2.53
C ILE A 545 -28.50 19.19 -3.60
N MET A 546 -27.32 18.59 -3.46
CA MET A 546 -26.30 18.60 -4.50
C MET A 546 -26.06 17.20 -5.02
N ILE A 547 -26.33 17.00 -6.31
CA ILE A 547 -26.00 15.78 -7.03
C ILE A 547 -24.68 15.99 -7.75
N ALA A 548 -23.71 15.11 -7.52
CA ALA A 548 -22.45 15.23 -8.20
C ALA A 548 -21.82 13.88 -8.54
N THR A 549 -20.95 13.87 -9.54
CA THR A 549 -20.05 12.73 -9.78
C THR A 549 -18.84 12.79 -8.84
N THR A 550 -17.90 11.85 -8.95
CA THR A 550 -16.67 11.76 -8.12
C THR A 550 -15.80 13.04 -8.06
N VAL A 551 -16.15 14.05 -8.86
CA VAL A 551 -15.64 15.44 -8.81
C VAL A 551 -15.92 16.16 -7.48
N ILE A 552 -16.63 15.57 -6.50
CA ILE A 552 -16.69 16.09 -5.12
C ILE A 552 -15.31 16.10 -4.41
N GLU A 553 -14.24 15.63 -5.07
CA GLU A 553 -12.87 16.04 -4.73
C GLU A 553 -12.68 17.56 -4.62
N VAL A 554 -13.58 18.36 -5.20
CA VAL A 554 -13.62 19.82 -5.04
C VAL A 554 -13.96 20.20 -3.59
N GLY A 555 -12.91 20.21 -2.75
CA GLY A 555 -12.61 21.02 -1.56
C GLY A 555 -13.68 21.59 -0.63
N VAL A 556 -14.84 22.00 -1.12
CA VAL A 556 -15.72 22.99 -0.51
C VAL A 556 -16.27 22.49 0.82
N ASN A 557 -16.05 23.31 1.84
CA ASN A 557 -16.60 23.12 3.18
C ASN A 557 -18.02 23.68 3.21
N VAL A 558 -19.03 22.83 3.42
CA VAL A 558 -20.41 23.26 3.67
C VAL A 558 -20.82 22.80 5.07
N PRO A 559 -20.75 23.67 6.09
CA PRO A 559 -21.06 23.29 7.48
C PRO A 559 -22.47 22.73 7.69
N ASN A 560 -23.44 23.20 6.90
CA ASN A 560 -24.84 22.77 6.96
C ASN A 560 -25.13 21.44 6.22
N ALA A 561 -24.15 20.92 5.47
CA ALA A 561 -24.28 19.63 4.81
C ALA A 561 -24.03 18.49 5.82
N SER A 562 -25.11 17.81 6.20
CA SER A 562 -25.09 16.80 7.28
C SER A 562 -25.33 15.38 6.79
N VAL A 563 -25.82 15.21 5.56
CA VAL A 563 -26.09 13.88 4.99
C VAL A 563 -25.31 13.69 3.69
N MET A 564 -24.60 12.57 3.61
CA MET A 564 -23.88 12.10 2.43
C MET A 564 -24.51 10.81 1.94
N VAL A 565 -24.99 10.77 0.70
CA VAL A 565 -25.50 9.55 0.04
C VAL A 565 -24.55 9.20 -1.09
N ILE A 566 -24.00 7.98 -1.06
CA ILE A 566 -23.11 7.48 -2.12
C ILE A 566 -23.85 6.37 -2.85
N GLU A 567 -24.20 6.62 -4.10
CA GLU A 567 -24.87 5.68 -4.99
C GLU A 567 -23.87 4.68 -5.57
N SER A 568 -24.29 3.43 -5.74
CA SER A 568 -23.41 2.34 -6.24
C SER A 568 -22.05 2.31 -5.51
N ALA A 569 -22.07 2.37 -4.18
CA ALA A 569 -20.89 2.51 -3.33
C ALA A 569 -19.85 1.39 -3.54
N GLU A 570 -20.27 0.21 -4.03
CA GLU A 570 -19.40 -0.91 -4.37
C GLU A 570 -18.39 -0.60 -5.49
N LYS A 571 -18.68 0.41 -6.33
CA LYS A 571 -17.79 0.85 -7.42
C LYS A 571 -16.65 1.75 -6.94
N PHE A 572 -16.73 2.31 -5.73
CA PHE A 572 -15.73 3.24 -5.21
C PHE A 572 -14.64 2.56 -4.39
N GLY A 573 -13.39 2.99 -4.52
CA GLY A 573 -12.32 2.57 -3.62
C GLY A 573 -12.61 2.93 -2.16
N LEU A 574 -12.07 2.17 -1.21
CA LEU A 574 -12.30 2.43 0.22
C LEU A 574 -11.76 3.80 0.66
N SER A 575 -10.62 4.21 0.10
CA SER A 575 -10.04 5.55 0.32
C SER A 575 -10.95 6.69 -0.20
N GLN A 576 -11.57 6.51 -1.37
CA GLN A 576 -12.51 7.47 -1.95
C GLN A 576 -13.79 7.56 -1.11
N LEU A 577 -14.33 6.43 -0.66
CA LEU A 577 -15.49 6.39 0.24
C LEU A 577 -15.21 7.15 1.55
N HIS A 578 -14.02 6.97 2.13
CA HIS A 578 -13.61 7.70 3.33
C HIS A 578 -13.47 9.21 3.11
N GLN A 579 -12.87 9.63 1.99
CA GLN A 579 -12.79 11.04 1.62
C GLN A 579 -14.19 11.65 1.44
N LEU A 580 -15.10 10.97 0.74
CA LEU A 580 -16.49 11.40 0.56
C LEU A 580 -17.22 11.49 1.89
N ARG A 581 -17.11 10.48 2.75
CA ARG A 581 -17.66 10.52 4.12
C ARG A 581 -17.15 11.73 4.89
N GLY A 582 -15.85 12.03 4.81
CA GLY A 582 -15.24 13.18 5.48
C GLY A 582 -15.69 14.57 4.98
N ARG A 583 -16.48 14.66 3.90
CA ARG A 583 -17.06 15.92 3.42
C ARG A 583 -18.23 16.40 4.27
N VAL A 584 -18.89 15.51 5.02
CA VAL A 584 -19.93 15.87 5.99
C VAL A 584 -19.39 15.83 7.43
N GLY A 585 -20.16 16.32 8.40
CA GLY A 585 -19.74 16.33 9.80
C GLY A 585 -18.73 17.42 10.15
N ARG A 586 -18.87 18.60 9.54
CA ARG A 586 -18.06 19.78 9.83
C ARG A 586 -18.73 20.75 10.82
N GLY A 587 -20.05 20.66 11.00
CA GLY A 587 -20.78 21.37 12.06
C GLY A 587 -20.87 20.58 13.37
N ALA A 588 -21.49 21.17 14.39
CA ALA A 588 -21.76 20.53 15.69
C ALA A 588 -22.89 19.46 15.64
N GLU A 589 -23.58 19.40 14.51
CA GLU A 589 -24.72 18.52 14.29
C GLU A 589 -24.32 17.10 13.93
N GLN A 590 -25.17 16.14 14.33
CA GLN A 590 -24.98 14.74 13.97
C GLN A 590 -25.09 14.57 12.45
N SER A 591 -24.05 14.02 11.83
CA SER A 591 -24.00 13.75 10.40
C SER A 591 -24.11 12.27 10.08
N TYR A 592 -24.54 11.98 8.85
CA TYR A 592 -24.90 10.65 8.37
C TYR A 592 -24.26 10.37 7.01
N CYS A 593 -23.77 9.16 6.82
CA CYS A 593 -23.29 8.66 5.54
C CYS A 593 -24.06 7.40 5.16
N ILE A 594 -24.71 7.41 3.99
CA ILE A 594 -25.53 6.32 3.51
C ILE A 594 -24.84 5.74 2.27
N LEU A 595 -24.44 4.48 2.36
CA LEU A 595 -23.82 3.72 1.27
C LEU A 595 -24.93 2.91 0.59
N MET A 596 -25.33 3.31 -0.60
CA MET A 596 -26.32 2.60 -1.41
C MET A 596 -25.59 1.58 -2.30
N THR A 597 -26.00 0.32 -2.25
CA THR A 597 -25.46 -0.73 -3.13
C THR A 597 -26.57 -1.57 -3.75
N LYS A 598 -26.19 -2.35 -4.77
CA LYS A 598 -27.00 -3.46 -5.24
C LYS A 598 -27.14 -4.55 -4.17
N SER A 599 -28.13 -5.42 -4.33
CA SER A 599 -28.39 -6.54 -3.40
C SER A 599 -27.27 -7.60 -3.39
N GLU A 600 -26.63 -7.81 -4.54
CA GLU A 600 -25.55 -8.80 -4.69
C GLU A 600 -24.19 -8.10 -4.73
N LEU A 601 -23.30 -8.49 -3.83
CA LEU A 601 -21.95 -7.93 -3.69
C LEU A 601 -20.90 -9.04 -3.78
N SER A 602 -19.74 -8.72 -4.36
CA SER A 602 -18.57 -9.58 -4.25
C SER A 602 -18.03 -9.60 -2.81
N ASN A 603 -17.27 -10.63 -2.44
CA ASN A 603 -16.66 -10.73 -1.10
C ASN A 603 -15.81 -9.49 -0.76
N ASP A 604 -15.05 -8.97 -1.72
CA ASP A 604 -14.21 -7.78 -1.53
C ASP A 604 -15.04 -6.51 -1.37
N ALA A 605 -16.13 -6.36 -2.16
CA ALA A 605 -17.06 -5.25 -2.00
C ALA A 605 -17.77 -5.31 -0.65
N GLN A 606 -18.17 -6.50 -0.20
CA GLN A 606 -18.80 -6.70 1.11
C GLN A 606 -17.84 -6.34 2.25
N LYS A 607 -16.57 -6.80 2.20
CA LYS A 607 -15.55 -6.46 3.20
C LYS A 607 -15.32 -4.94 3.25
N ARG A 608 -15.26 -4.27 2.10
CA ARG A 608 -15.08 -2.81 1.97
C ARG A 608 -16.24 -2.01 2.57
N ILE A 609 -17.48 -2.31 2.19
CA ILE A 609 -18.67 -1.61 2.70
C ILE A 609 -18.85 -1.85 4.21
N LYS A 610 -18.63 -3.10 4.66
CA LYS A 610 -18.68 -3.45 6.08
C LYS A 610 -17.65 -2.66 6.89
N THR A 611 -16.41 -2.58 6.41
CA THR A 611 -15.34 -1.79 7.07
C THR A 611 -15.71 -0.33 7.21
N MET A 612 -16.30 0.29 6.17
CA MET A 612 -16.76 1.69 6.23
C MET A 612 -17.87 1.92 7.27
N CYS A 613 -18.70 0.92 7.55
CA CYS A 613 -19.74 0.99 8.57
C CYS A 613 -19.22 0.73 9.99
N GLU A 614 -18.17 -0.08 10.14
CA GLU A 614 -17.62 -0.47 11.45
C GLU A 614 -16.69 0.57 12.07
N THR A 615 -15.97 1.35 11.26
CA THR A 615 -14.95 2.27 11.77
C THR A 615 -14.99 3.64 11.11
N ASN A 616 -14.82 4.68 11.92
CA ASN A 616 -14.60 6.05 11.45
C ASN A 616 -13.10 6.39 11.30
N ASP A 617 -12.21 5.57 11.86
CA ASP A 617 -10.76 5.78 11.80
C ASP A 617 -10.22 5.53 10.38
N GLY A 618 -9.74 6.61 9.75
CA GLY A 618 -9.12 6.58 8.43
C GLY A 618 -7.85 5.74 8.33
N PHE A 619 -7.10 5.53 9.42
CA PHE A 619 -5.91 4.66 9.43
C PHE A 619 -6.31 3.19 9.33
N ARG A 620 -7.29 2.76 10.13
CA ARG A 620 -7.83 1.39 10.03
C ARG A 620 -8.43 1.11 8.65
N ILE A 621 -9.11 2.09 8.08
CA ILE A 621 -9.63 2.02 6.71
C ILE A 621 -8.49 1.79 5.72
N SER A 622 -7.43 2.59 5.75
CA SER A 622 -6.35 2.43 4.76
C SER A 622 -5.58 1.12 4.90
N GLU A 623 -5.50 0.54 6.10
CA GLU A 623 -4.96 -0.80 6.28
C GLU A 623 -5.80 -1.87 5.57
N VAL A 624 -7.14 -1.80 5.69
CA VAL A 624 -8.03 -2.73 4.98
C VAL A 624 -8.02 -2.49 3.47
N ASP A 625 -7.89 -1.24 3.01
CA ASP A 625 -7.73 -0.92 1.58
C ASP A 625 -6.46 -1.57 1.02
N LEU A 626 -5.37 -1.52 1.78
CA LEU A 626 -4.11 -2.17 1.42
C LEU A 626 -4.25 -3.71 1.40
N GLU A 627 -4.93 -4.31 2.37
CA GLU A 627 -5.24 -5.75 2.38
C GLU A 627 -6.02 -6.18 1.14
N LEU A 628 -7.02 -5.39 0.73
CA LEU A 628 -7.89 -5.71 -0.40
C LEU A 628 -7.20 -5.51 -1.76
N ARG A 629 -6.39 -4.45 -1.90
CA ARG A 629 -5.76 -4.08 -3.18
C ARG A 629 -4.38 -4.70 -3.39
N GLY A 630 -3.69 -5.05 -2.30
CA GLY A 630 -2.25 -5.31 -2.30
C GLY A 630 -1.43 -4.04 -2.52
N PRO A 631 -0.12 -4.07 -2.21
CA PRO A 631 0.76 -2.89 -2.27
C PRO A 631 0.98 -2.34 -3.68
N GLY A 632 0.72 -3.12 -4.74
CA GLY A 632 1.05 -2.77 -6.12
C GLY A 632 0.18 -1.70 -6.79
N ASN A 633 -1.07 -1.51 -6.34
CA ASN A 633 -2.05 -0.65 -7.04
C ASN A 633 -2.24 0.75 -6.42
N ILE A 634 -1.67 1.03 -5.24
CA ILE A 634 -1.91 2.31 -4.53
C ILE A 634 -1.23 3.51 -5.22
N LEU A 635 -0.23 3.28 -6.06
CA LEU A 635 0.65 4.35 -6.54
C LEU A 635 0.25 4.99 -7.87
N GLY A 636 -0.71 4.43 -8.64
CA GLY A 636 -1.18 5.02 -9.89
C GLY A 636 -0.08 5.12 -10.95
N THR A 637 -0.25 4.43 -12.07
CA THR A 637 0.76 4.24 -13.15
C THR A 637 2.00 3.44 -12.70
N GLN A 638 2.40 2.50 -13.56
CA GLN A 638 3.63 1.71 -13.48
C GLN A 638 4.86 2.63 -13.52
N GLN A 639 5.12 3.39 -12.46
CA GLN A 639 6.39 4.08 -12.30
C GLN A 639 7.43 3.05 -11.89
N SER A 640 8.21 2.63 -12.88
CA SER A 640 9.53 1.99 -12.79
C SER A 640 10.08 1.82 -11.35
N GLY A 641 9.82 0.65 -10.75
CA GLY A 641 10.47 0.25 -9.50
C GLY A 641 9.55 -0.29 -8.41
N THR A 642 8.52 -1.07 -8.73
CA THR A 642 7.93 -1.98 -7.73
C THR A 642 9.05 -2.81 -7.13
N ILE A 643 9.33 -2.59 -5.84
CA ILE A 643 10.23 -3.45 -5.09
C ILE A 643 9.46 -4.74 -4.84
N ASP A 644 9.73 -5.74 -5.66
CA ASP A 644 9.20 -7.09 -5.45
C ASP A 644 9.99 -7.72 -4.29
N PHE A 645 9.40 -7.69 -3.11
CA PHE A 645 9.86 -8.50 -1.98
C PHE A 645 9.73 -9.98 -2.34
N LYS A 646 10.81 -10.74 -2.17
CA LYS A 646 10.88 -12.16 -2.52
C LYS A 646 10.04 -13.01 -1.56
N LYS A 647 10.03 -12.65 -0.27
CA LYS A 647 9.33 -13.42 0.77
C LYS A 647 8.52 -12.55 1.71
N THR A 648 8.90 -11.30 1.92
CA THR A 648 8.25 -10.44 2.90
C THR A 648 6.95 -9.85 2.38
N ASP A 649 5.92 -9.86 3.22
CA ASP A 649 4.65 -9.21 2.95
C ASP A 649 4.47 -8.04 3.92
N LEU A 650 4.41 -6.81 3.41
CA LEU A 650 4.26 -5.58 4.19
C LEU A 650 2.99 -5.54 5.06
N ILE A 651 1.98 -6.33 4.70
CA ILE A 651 0.67 -6.36 5.34
C ILE A 651 0.69 -7.34 6.51
N HIS A 652 1.19 -8.56 6.27
CA HIS A 652 1.20 -9.63 7.25
C HIS A 652 2.41 -9.54 8.21
N ASP A 653 3.54 -8.98 7.76
CA ASP A 653 4.81 -8.95 8.51
C ASP A 653 5.08 -7.61 9.22
N LYS A 654 4.03 -6.90 9.67
CA LYS A 654 4.15 -5.56 10.30
C LYS A 654 5.17 -5.51 11.44
N VAL A 655 5.22 -6.56 12.27
CA VAL A 655 6.14 -6.66 13.40
C VAL A 655 7.59 -6.71 12.91
N ILE A 656 7.88 -7.51 11.88
CA ILE A 656 9.22 -7.63 11.29
C ILE A 656 9.66 -6.27 10.73
N VAL A 657 8.77 -5.59 9.99
CA VAL A 657 9.02 -4.24 9.43
C VAL A 657 9.37 -3.23 10.53
N SER A 658 8.67 -3.28 11.67
CA SER A 658 8.94 -2.38 12.80
C SER A 658 10.28 -2.70 13.47
N LEU A 659 10.55 -3.98 13.73
CA LEU A 659 11.77 -4.43 14.39
C LEU A 659 13.02 -4.15 13.54
N SER A 660 12.95 -4.44 12.24
CA SER A 660 14.04 -4.14 11.32
C SER A 660 14.33 -2.63 11.29
N LYS A 661 13.29 -1.78 11.41
CA LYS A 661 13.47 -0.32 11.38
C LYS A 661 14.19 0.15 12.62
N SER A 662 13.72 -0.28 13.79
CA SER A 662 14.40 0.04 15.05
C SER A 662 15.85 -0.44 15.05
N CYS A 663 16.13 -1.61 14.46
CA CYS A 663 17.49 -2.10 14.29
C CYS A 663 18.35 -1.18 13.40
N VAL A 664 17.83 -0.78 12.24
CA VAL A 664 18.53 0.11 11.31
C VAL A 664 18.74 1.49 11.93
N ASP A 665 17.72 2.06 12.57
CA ASP A 665 17.80 3.37 13.23
C ASP A 665 18.89 3.36 14.33
N HIS A 666 18.96 2.31 15.15
CA HIS A 666 20.01 2.15 16.16
C HIS A 666 21.40 2.00 15.53
N LEU A 667 21.52 1.17 14.49
CA LEU A 667 22.79 0.96 13.79
C LEU A 667 23.29 2.25 13.12
N LEU A 668 22.42 3.04 12.52
CA LEU A 668 22.78 4.29 11.86
C LEU A 668 23.02 5.44 12.84
N GLN A 669 22.46 5.38 14.06
CA GLN A 669 22.84 6.28 15.14
C GLN A 669 24.26 5.98 15.65
N ASP A 670 24.63 4.70 15.75
CA ASP A 670 25.94 4.26 16.24
C ASP A 670 27.06 4.35 15.18
N ASP A 671 26.76 4.04 13.91
CA ASP A 671 27.72 3.98 12.80
C ASP A 671 27.08 4.46 11.46
N PRO A 672 26.89 5.79 11.29
CA PRO A 672 26.24 6.37 10.12
C PRO A 672 26.89 6.02 8.77
N ASP A 673 28.21 5.76 8.77
CA ASP A 673 29.00 5.49 7.56
C ASP A 673 29.34 4.00 7.37
N LEU A 674 28.85 3.12 8.25
CA LEU A 674 29.14 1.68 8.26
C LEU A 674 30.64 1.38 8.22
N THR A 675 31.41 2.09 9.04
CA THR A 675 32.88 2.01 9.08
C THR A 675 33.41 1.08 10.16
N LYS A 676 32.61 0.78 11.19
CA LYS A 676 33.04 -0.09 12.28
C LYS A 676 33.25 -1.51 11.78
N GLU A 677 34.26 -2.19 12.33
CA GLU A 677 34.61 -3.57 11.93
C GLU A 677 33.42 -4.53 12.04
N LYS A 678 32.62 -4.41 13.11
CA LYS A 678 31.42 -5.23 13.33
C LYS A 678 30.36 -5.11 12.23
N ASN A 679 30.36 -4.02 11.46
CA ASN A 679 29.38 -3.73 10.41
C ASN A 679 29.93 -3.94 8.98
N GLN A 680 31.17 -4.41 8.83
CA GLN A 680 31.77 -4.59 7.50
C GLN A 680 31.00 -5.58 6.62
N ALA A 681 30.45 -6.66 7.21
CA ALA A 681 29.63 -7.63 6.48
C ALA A 681 28.38 -6.98 5.87
N ILE A 682 27.70 -6.14 6.67
CA ILE A 682 26.51 -5.37 6.25
C ILE A 682 26.88 -4.44 5.10
N ARG A 683 27.98 -3.68 5.24
CA ARG A 683 28.44 -2.75 4.20
C ARG A 683 28.79 -3.47 2.90
N LYS A 684 29.55 -4.56 2.95
CA LYS A 684 29.94 -5.35 1.77
C LYS A 684 28.70 -5.87 1.03
N PHE A 685 27.75 -6.43 1.77
CA PHE A 685 26.50 -6.94 1.21
C PHE A 685 25.66 -5.82 0.58
N PHE A 686 25.47 -4.71 1.30
CA PHE A 686 24.70 -3.56 0.82
C PHE A 686 25.27 -2.97 -0.47
N LEU A 687 26.61 -2.77 -0.52
CA LEU A 687 27.28 -2.24 -1.71
C LEU A 687 27.19 -3.17 -2.92
N LYS A 688 27.16 -4.48 -2.70
CA LYS A 688 27.07 -5.48 -3.78
C LYS A 688 25.65 -5.57 -4.36
N TYR A 689 24.62 -5.56 -3.52
CA TYR A 689 23.25 -5.92 -3.95
C TYR A 689 22.26 -4.75 -4.02
N HIS A 690 22.49 -3.67 -3.27
CA HIS A 690 21.50 -2.60 -3.10
C HIS A 690 21.95 -1.24 -3.63
N LYS A 691 23.26 -1.03 -3.82
CA LYS A 691 23.87 0.21 -4.34
C LYS A 691 23.18 0.77 -5.60
N ASN A 692 22.82 -0.09 -6.55
CA ASN A 692 22.24 0.34 -7.83
C ASN A 692 20.71 0.25 -7.89
N LYS A 693 20.06 -0.47 -6.95
CA LYS A 693 18.60 -0.71 -6.98
C LYS A 693 17.80 0.47 -6.48
N ILE A 694 18.37 1.25 -5.56
CA ILE A 694 17.79 2.50 -5.11
C ILE A 694 18.43 3.57 -5.97
N LYS A 695 17.65 4.30 -6.79
CA LYS A 695 18.14 5.30 -7.78
C LYS A 695 19.25 6.17 -7.19
N TRP A 696 20.48 5.70 -7.35
CA TRP A 696 21.72 6.32 -6.89
C TRP A 696 22.22 7.36 -7.90
N SER A 697 21.51 7.54 -9.01
CA SER A 697 21.80 8.53 -10.04
C SER A 697 21.58 9.99 -9.62
N LYS A 698 21.15 10.24 -8.37
CA LYS A 698 21.17 11.56 -7.73
C LYS A 698 22.26 11.69 -6.64
N ILE A 699 23.13 10.68 -6.52
CA ILE A 699 24.21 10.58 -5.52
C ILE A 699 25.60 10.73 -6.20
N SER A 700 25.63 10.90 -7.52
CA SER A 700 26.82 11.27 -8.30
C SER A 700 26.73 12.68 -8.82
#